data_AF-A0A843F6V2-F1
#
_entry.id   AF-A0A843F6V2-F1
#
_cell.length_a   1.000
_cell.length_b   1.000
_cell.length_c   1.000
_cell.angle_alpha   90.00
_cell.angle_beta   90.00
_cell.angle_gamma   90.00
#
_symmetry.space_group_name_H-M   'P 1'
#
loop_
_entity.id
_entity.type
_entity.pdbx_description
1 polymer ?
#
loop_
_entity_poly.entity_id
_entity_poly.type
_entity_poly.pdbx_seq_one_letter_code
_entity_poly.pdbx_strand_id
1 'polypeptide(L)'
;MSITKSLTINGNGHTIDAEKNGQIFKIECDNVALKNITFINAYLTYHIPPDYSGAAIHINANNSIIQDCIFMNNSVELAIGSGFGGAISSIGNMTVINSYFESNDVYGDVSSNGGAIDSYGNLNLVGSRFISNNVKGTQGNGAAVYCNGHLTVNDCSFEDNTLSCWDDTNGGAIYCNGNMEVVNSNFISNGGHYTGTGGAIYSTGTVNVSDSNFIGNSLSGYYNNGGAIYAREVNANNSVFMDNYVKVDSNPYDFSSYPEGGAIFTEKANIHDCVFINNSASNSDENLNGIGGAISAHDITNIENSYFINNTADEGEALWTYEAVASINNCTFINNNYTLVNASFEIDAPELVKYYHGPERFTVRVTTNDTAIPYAQVTFSINGVDYYRVSDEDGNASMAINLNSGEYDVIVKYEYYKVNSTITVKPTVSGENITKIFRNGTQYYATFVDSEGNRLANNTEVEFNINGVFYKRYTNENGTARLNINLNPGEYIITAKNPDSIEQYSNIITVLPSIVENNDLTKYYRNDSQYSVRILGEDGNPVGANVSVKFNINGVFYTRYTNESGYVKMNINLEPGEYIITAEYNGLMASNKIKVLSVIETDDLTMRYRDGSMFNATILDGQGNPYSDQNVTFNINGIFYEKTTDENGVAHLN
;
A
#
# COMPACT_ATOMS: atom_id res chain seq x y z
N MET A 1 47.21 4.84 -18.28
CA MET A 1 47.68 4.48 -19.66
C MET A 1 47.46 5.67 -20.59
N SER A 2 48.44 6.06 -21.42
CA SER A 2 48.29 7.16 -22.40
C SER A 2 47.73 6.70 -23.74
N ILE A 3 46.74 7.43 -24.27
CA ILE A 3 46.16 7.29 -25.61
C ILE A 3 46.63 8.47 -26.47
N THR A 4 47.59 8.23 -27.35
CA THR A 4 48.27 9.27 -28.15
C THR A 4 47.86 9.26 -29.63
N LYS A 5 46.86 8.47 -29.99
CA LYS A 5 46.31 8.40 -31.35
C LYS A 5 44.78 8.40 -31.29
N SER A 6 44.15 9.05 -32.26
CA SER A 6 42.70 9.01 -32.45
C SER A 6 42.27 7.56 -32.70
N LEU A 7 41.31 7.10 -31.90
CA LEU A 7 40.75 5.76 -31.96
C LEU A 7 39.42 5.70 -31.19
N THR A 8 38.68 4.62 -31.39
CA THR A 8 37.53 4.26 -30.56
C THR A 8 37.87 3.02 -29.73
N ILE A 9 37.74 3.10 -28.41
CA ILE A 9 37.77 1.94 -27.51
C ILE A 9 36.33 1.59 -27.17
N ASN A 10 35.90 0.38 -27.51
CA ASN A 10 34.64 -0.18 -27.04
C ASN A 10 34.94 -1.26 -26.00
N GLY A 11 34.51 -1.03 -24.76
CA GLY A 11 34.68 -1.96 -23.65
C GLY A 11 33.73 -3.14 -23.68
N ASN A 12 32.69 -3.14 -24.52
CA ASN A 12 31.67 -4.19 -24.57
C ASN A 12 31.07 -4.53 -23.19
N GLY A 13 30.92 -3.52 -22.32
CA GLY A 13 30.39 -3.68 -20.96
C GLY A 13 31.41 -4.15 -19.91
N HIS A 14 32.70 -4.24 -20.26
CA HIS A 14 33.73 -4.60 -19.31
C HIS A 14 34.07 -3.48 -18.33
N THR A 15 34.44 -3.89 -17.12
CA THR A 15 34.90 -3.02 -16.03
C THR A 15 36.42 -2.90 -16.03
N ILE A 16 36.91 -1.67 -15.88
CA ILE A 16 38.28 -1.34 -15.53
C ILE A 16 38.26 -0.81 -14.11
N ASP A 17 38.70 -1.65 -13.17
CA ASP A 17 38.87 -1.30 -11.76
C ASP A 17 40.30 -0.86 -11.52
N ALA A 18 40.49 0.36 -11.01
CA ALA A 18 41.80 0.88 -10.64
C ALA A 18 42.22 0.48 -9.22
N GLU A 19 41.35 -0.20 -8.44
CA GLU A 19 41.65 -0.70 -7.09
C GLU A 19 42.19 0.39 -6.13
N LYS A 20 41.65 1.62 -6.23
CA LYS A 20 42.13 2.82 -5.53
C LYS A 20 43.58 3.17 -5.87
N ASN A 21 43.99 2.93 -7.11
CA ASN A 21 45.34 3.14 -7.57
C ASN A 21 45.41 3.94 -8.88
N GLY A 22 45.59 5.26 -8.72
CA GLY A 22 46.00 6.15 -9.80
C GLY A 22 44.96 6.31 -10.91
N GLN A 23 45.44 6.85 -12.03
CA GLN A 23 44.63 7.20 -13.19
C GLN A 23 44.56 6.10 -14.25
N ILE A 24 43.37 5.85 -14.78
CA ILE A 24 43.12 4.80 -15.77
C ILE A 24 43.60 5.24 -17.15
N PHE A 25 43.07 6.34 -17.69
CA PHE A 25 43.43 6.86 -19.00
C PHE A 25 43.91 8.31 -18.97
N LYS A 26 44.95 8.58 -19.75
CA LYS A 26 45.36 9.92 -20.17
C LYS A 26 45.15 10.01 -21.69
N ILE A 27 44.30 10.91 -22.16
CA ILE A 27 44.01 11.11 -23.59
C ILE A 27 44.78 12.34 -24.06
N GLU A 28 45.64 12.17 -25.06
CA GLU A 28 46.55 13.22 -25.57
C GLU A 28 46.38 13.45 -27.08
N CYS A 29 45.28 12.95 -27.66
CA CYS A 29 44.98 13.07 -29.08
C CYS A 29 43.48 13.33 -29.31
N ASP A 30 43.18 14.22 -30.26
CA ASP A 30 41.80 14.60 -30.58
C ASP A 30 40.98 13.43 -31.12
N ASN A 31 39.66 13.54 -31.00
CA ASN A 31 38.70 12.59 -31.56
C ASN A 31 38.90 11.15 -31.03
N VAL A 32 39.16 11.00 -29.73
CA VAL A 32 39.12 9.70 -29.05
C VAL A 32 37.71 9.44 -28.54
N ALA A 33 37.20 8.24 -28.78
CA ALA A 33 35.91 7.81 -28.27
C ALA A 33 36.07 6.61 -27.32
N LEU A 34 35.46 6.70 -26.14
CA LEU A 34 35.37 5.61 -25.17
C LEU A 34 33.90 5.19 -25.05
N LYS A 35 33.62 3.91 -25.30
CA LYS A 35 32.25 3.38 -25.38
C LYS A 35 32.04 2.14 -24.54
N ASN A 36 30.91 2.02 -23.83
CA ASN A 36 30.52 0.80 -23.10
C ASN A 36 31.62 0.29 -22.14
N ILE A 37 32.19 1.18 -21.33
CA ILE A 37 33.22 0.84 -20.34
C ILE A 37 32.74 1.30 -18.96
N THR A 38 32.99 0.47 -17.95
CA THR A 38 32.77 0.82 -16.55
C THR A 38 34.12 1.14 -15.89
N PHE A 39 34.30 2.36 -15.39
CA PHE A 39 35.49 2.87 -14.73
C PHE A 39 35.24 3.02 -13.23
N ILE A 40 35.95 2.26 -12.41
CA ILE A 40 35.72 2.27 -10.96
C ILE A 40 36.99 2.41 -10.15
N ASN A 41 36.81 2.99 -8.96
CA ASN A 41 37.80 3.09 -7.90
C ASN A 41 39.12 3.75 -8.34
N ALA A 42 39.11 4.64 -9.33
CA ALA A 42 40.29 5.46 -9.60
C ALA A 42 40.53 6.41 -8.43
N TYR A 43 41.79 6.57 -8.00
CA TYR A 43 42.12 7.37 -6.82
C TYR A 43 43.43 8.11 -6.98
N LEU A 44 43.39 9.44 -6.87
CA LEU A 44 44.54 10.32 -7.10
C LEU A 44 44.85 11.16 -5.84
N THR A 45 46.06 11.01 -5.27
CA THR A 45 46.44 11.64 -3.98
C THR A 45 47.61 12.62 -4.00
N TYR A 46 48.33 12.74 -5.12
CA TYR A 46 49.53 13.57 -5.17
C TYR A 46 49.68 14.28 -6.52
N HIS A 47 49.52 15.60 -6.52
CA HIS A 47 49.98 16.42 -7.64
C HIS A 47 50.49 17.81 -7.20
N ILE A 48 51.77 18.08 -7.48
CA ILE A 48 52.35 19.43 -7.45
C ILE A 48 52.15 20.02 -8.86
N PRO A 49 51.79 21.32 -9.00
CA PRO A 49 51.18 21.90 -10.20
C PRO A 49 51.97 21.78 -11.52
N PRO A 50 51.30 21.91 -12.69
CA PRO A 50 49.89 22.28 -12.86
C PRO A 50 49.15 21.36 -13.87
N ASP A 51 49.07 20.05 -13.64
CA ASP A 51 48.29 19.20 -14.56
C ASP A 51 46.91 18.87 -13.96
N TYR A 52 45.87 19.52 -14.50
CA TYR A 52 44.45 19.26 -14.24
C TYR A 52 44.12 17.78 -14.44
N SER A 53 44.08 16.97 -13.38
CA SER A 53 44.02 15.51 -13.53
C SER A 53 42.78 14.93 -12.88
N GLY A 54 41.87 14.40 -13.70
CA GLY A 54 40.74 13.62 -13.21
C GLY A 54 41.17 12.23 -12.79
N ALA A 55 40.50 11.64 -11.79
CA ALA A 55 40.98 10.39 -11.23
C ALA A 55 40.90 9.24 -12.23
N ALA A 56 39.76 9.03 -12.89
CA ALA A 56 39.65 7.95 -13.89
C ALA A 56 40.30 8.36 -15.21
N ILE A 57 39.95 9.53 -15.73
CA ILE A 57 40.36 9.98 -17.06
C ILE A 57 40.83 11.43 -17.02
N HIS A 58 42.02 11.68 -17.58
CA HIS A 58 42.45 13.03 -17.93
C HIS A 58 42.49 13.19 -19.45
N ILE A 59 41.86 14.25 -19.96
CA ILE A 59 41.74 14.56 -21.38
C ILE A 59 42.48 15.86 -21.68
N ASN A 60 43.64 15.75 -22.32
CA ASN A 60 44.41 16.85 -22.87
C ASN A 60 44.29 16.85 -24.41
N ALA A 61 43.05 16.92 -24.90
CA ALA A 61 42.70 16.85 -26.32
C ALA A 61 41.27 17.38 -26.55
N ASN A 62 40.92 17.63 -27.80
CA ASN A 62 39.59 18.09 -28.22
C ASN A 62 38.71 16.97 -28.81
N ASN A 63 37.40 17.19 -28.77
CA ASN A 63 36.38 16.34 -29.37
C ASN A 63 36.39 14.91 -28.83
N SER A 64 36.66 14.74 -27.54
CA SER A 64 36.55 13.42 -26.91
C SER A 64 35.08 13.05 -26.73
N ILE A 65 34.75 11.80 -27.01
CA ILE A 65 33.39 11.27 -26.87
C ILE A 65 33.39 10.19 -25.79
N ILE A 66 32.61 10.40 -24.74
CA ILE A 66 32.34 9.41 -23.69
C ILE A 66 30.91 8.95 -23.89
N GLN A 67 30.71 7.68 -24.22
CA GLN A 67 29.40 7.19 -24.62
C GLN A 67 29.05 5.87 -23.93
N ASP A 68 27.85 5.75 -23.38
CA ASP A 68 27.37 4.51 -22.74
C ASP A 68 28.35 3.99 -21.66
N CYS A 69 29.03 4.90 -20.95
CA CYS A 69 30.07 4.57 -19.96
C CYS A 69 29.55 4.77 -18.53
N ILE A 70 30.16 4.07 -17.58
CA ILE A 70 29.85 4.17 -16.15
C ILE A 70 31.10 4.62 -15.40
N PHE A 71 30.97 5.58 -14.50
CA PHE A 71 32.02 6.08 -13.62
C PHE A 71 31.55 6.03 -12.17
N MET A 72 32.11 5.11 -11.38
CA MET A 72 31.71 4.93 -9.98
C MET A 72 32.87 4.99 -9.00
N ASN A 73 32.69 5.70 -7.89
CA ASN A 73 33.66 5.73 -6.78
C ASN A 73 35.05 6.20 -7.21
N ASN A 74 35.14 7.05 -8.23
CA ASN A 74 36.41 7.65 -8.64
C ASN A 74 36.64 8.91 -7.81
N SER A 75 37.87 9.12 -7.34
CA SER A 75 38.13 10.19 -6.39
C SER A 75 39.51 10.86 -6.53
N VAL A 76 39.52 12.17 -6.31
CA VAL A 76 40.74 12.98 -6.16
C VAL A 76 40.81 13.45 -4.71
N GLU A 77 41.93 13.25 -4.03
CA GLU A 77 42.14 13.69 -2.64
C GLU A 77 43.52 14.36 -2.50
N LEU A 78 43.55 15.69 -2.57
CA LEU A 78 44.78 16.46 -2.50
C LEU A 78 44.93 17.14 -1.14
N ALA A 79 45.99 16.78 -0.42
CA ALA A 79 46.34 17.38 0.86
C ALA A 79 46.77 18.86 0.75
N ILE A 80 47.19 19.30 -0.44
CA ILE A 80 47.58 20.69 -0.73
C ILE A 80 47.18 20.99 -2.17
N GLY A 81 46.49 22.12 -2.39
CA GLY A 81 46.14 22.61 -3.72
C GLY A 81 44.69 22.33 -4.13
N SER A 82 44.43 22.38 -5.44
CA SER A 82 43.09 22.28 -6.01
C SER A 82 42.81 20.94 -6.68
N GLY A 83 41.63 20.38 -6.44
CA GLY A 83 41.15 19.12 -7.03
C GLY A 83 40.22 19.33 -8.23
N PHE A 84 40.27 18.43 -9.20
CA PHE A 84 39.54 18.55 -10.47
C PHE A 84 38.98 17.21 -10.92
N GLY A 85 37.67 17.09 -11.13
CA GLY A 85 37.08 15.97 -11.84
C GLY A 85 37.28 14.62 -11.15
N GLY A 86 36.46 14.28 -10.17
CA GLY A 86 36.61 13.00 -9.44
C GLY A 86 36.58 11.79 -10.37
N ALA A 87 35.88 11.86 -11.50
CA ALA A 87 36.01 10.91 -12.60
C ALA A 87 36.85 11.44 -13.77
N ILE A 88 36.46 12.58 -14.37
CA ILE A 88 37.04 13.08 -15.61
C ILE A 88 37.49 14.53 -15.44
N SER A 89 38.72 14.87 -15.85
CA SER A 89 39.12 16.26 -16.11
C SER A 89 39.50 16.43 -17.58
N SER A 90 38.94 17.44 -18.24
CA SER A 90 39.15 17.72 -19.66
C SER A 90 39.57 19.15 -19.92
N ILE A 91 40.68 19.34 -20.61
CA ILE A 91 41.14 20.67 -21.05
C ILE A 91 40.41 21.11 -22.33
N GLY A 92 40.16 20.16 -23.24
CA GLY A 92 39.48 20.44 -24.52
C GLY A 92 37.98 20.11 -24.49
N ASN A 93 37.34 20.33 -25.64
CA ASN A 93 35.91 20.08 -25.80
C ASN A 93 35.56 18.59 -25.64
N MET A 94 34.46 18.30 -24.96
CA MET A 94 34.01 16.94 -24.68
C MET A 94 32.50 16.78 -24.90
N THR A 95 32.10 15.59 -25.34
CA THR A 95 30.70 15.18 -25.42
C THR A 95 30.50 13.90 -24.62
N VAL A 96 29.49 13.90 -23.75
CA VAL A 96 29.13 12.78 -22.88
C VAL A 96 27.70 12.35 -23.20
N ILE A 97 27.52 11.08 -23.54
CA ILE A 97 26.27 10.55 -24.07
C ILE A 97 25.89 9.31 -23.27
N ASN A 98 24.64 9.24 -22.79
CA ASN A 98 24.06 8.07 -22.13
C ASN A 98 24.96 7.45 -21.04
N SER A 99 25.69 8.29 -20.31
CA SER A 99 26.69 7.83 -19.36
C SER A 99 26.25 8.10 -17.93
N TYR A 100 26.79 7.31 -17.00
CA TYR A 100 26.39 7.30 -15.59
C TYR A 100 27.59 7.67 -14.70
N PHE A 101 27.43 8.67 -13.84
CA PHE A 101 28.45 9.14 -12.90
C PHE A 101 27.88 9.09 -11.48
N GLU A 102 28.38 8.17 -10.67
CA GLU A 102 27.88 7.97 -9.31
C GLU A 102 28.98 7.96 -8.27
N SER A 103 28.75 8.69 -7.17
CA SER A 103 29.66 8.73 -6.02
C SER A 103 31.10 9.06 -6.40
N ASN A 104 31.29 9.97 -7.35
CA ASN A 104 32.60 10.48 -7.67
C ASN A 104 32.88 11.72 -6.82
N ASP A 105 34.07 11.76 -6.23
CA ASP A 105 34.41 12.68 -5.15
C ASP A 105 35.67 13.48 -5.46
N VAL A 106 35.69 14.76 -5.06
CA VAL A 106 36.91 15.58 -5.07
C VAL A 106 37.12 16.19 -3.69
N TYR A 107 38.33 16.11 -3.17
CA TYR A 107 38.81 16.87 -2.01
C TYR A 107 40.07 17.64 -2.39
N GLY A 108 40.04 18.95 -2.19
CA GLY A 108 41.17 19.87 -2.40
C GLY A 108 41.24 20.87 -1.25
N ASP A 109 42.44 21.05 -0.69
CA ASP A 109 42.68 21.96 0.43
C ASP A 109 42.38 23.43 0.09
N VAL A 110 42.55 23.84 -1.18
CA VAL A 110 42.28 25.21 -1.62
C VAL A 110 40.92 25.33 -2.31
N SER A 111 40.71 24.58 -3.38
CA SER A 111 39.47 24.60 -4.15
C SER A 111 39.24 23.28 -4.87
N SER A 112 37.99 22.95 -5.15
CA SER A 112 37.61 21.69 -5.77
C SER A 112 36.55 21.94 -6.84
N ASN A 113 36.71 21.34 -8.01
CA ASN A 113 35.80 21.50 -9.14
C ASN A 113 35.32 20.14 -9.65
N GLY A 114 34.01 19.99 -9.84
CA GLY A 114 33.44 18.86 -10.57
C GLY A 114 33.67 17.52 -9.87
N GLY A 115 32.79 17.11 -8.95
CA GLY A 115 32.91 15.80 -8.30
C GLY A 115 32.92 14.64 -9.30
N ALA A 116 32.17 14.76 -10.41
CA ALA A 116 32.27 13.85 -11.54
C ALA A 116 33.19 14.39 -12.64
N ILE A 117 32.84 15.55 -13.21
CA ILE A 117 33.48 16.09 -14.41
C ILE A 117 33.96 17.51 -14.16
N ASP A 118 35.23 17.76 -14.44
CA ASP A 118 35.80 19.09 -14.62
C ASP A 118 36.15 19.29 -16.10
N SER A 119 35.64 20.35 -16.72
CA SER A 119 35.86 20.64 -18.14
C SER A 119 36.21 22.11 -18.35
N TYR A 120 37.42 22.39 -18.85
CA TYR A 120 37.82 23.73 -19.25
C TYR A 120 37.33 24.12 -20.65
N GLY A 121 37.03 23.14 -21.50
CA GLY A 121 36.43 23.36 -22.81
C GLY A 121 34.92 23.45 -22.77
N ASN A 122 34.29 23.47 -23.95
CA ASN A 122 32.85 23.30 -24.08
C ASN A 122 32.47 21.86 -23.76
N LEU A 123 31.35 21.69 -23.06
CA LEU A 123 30.84 20.39 -22.65
C LEU A 123 29.42 20.20 -23.16
N ASN A 124 29.16 19.06 -23.78
CA ASN A 124 27.82 18.66 -24.22
C ASN A 124 27.42 17.37 -23.50
N LEU A 125 26.35 17.42 -22.72
CA LEU A 125 25.80 16.31 -21.96
C LEU A 125 24.46 15.90 -22.57
N VAL A 126 24.33 14.63 -22.93
CA VAL A 126 23.12 14.07 -23.55
C VAL A 126 22.74 12.78 -22.86
N GLY A 127 21.49 12.65 -22.40
CA GLY A 127 20.96 11.38 -21.88
C GLY A 127 21.68 10.83 -20.64
N SER A 128 22.45 11.66 -19.93
CA SER A 128 23.41 11.20 -18.90
C SER A 128 22.91 11.48 -17.49
N ARG A 129 23.39 10.69 -16.52
CA ARG A 129 22.97 10.77 -15.11
C ARG A 129 24.15 11.00 -14.18
N PHE A 130 23.97 11.92 -13.24
CA PHE A 130 24.96 12.30 -12.22
C PHE A 130 24.34 12.18 -10.84
N ILE A 131 24.77 11.20 -10.06
CA ILE A 131 24.13 10.83 -8.80
C ILE A 131 25.12 10.85 -7.64
N SER A 132 24.79 11.57 -6.57
CA SER A 132 25.56 11.59 -5.33
C SER A 132 27.06 11.91 -5.53
N ASN A 133 27.39 12.74 -6.51
CA ASN A 133 28.77 13.22 -6.68
C ASN A 133 29.02 14.36 -5.69
N ASN A 134 30.23 14.43 -5.16
CA ASN A 134 30.54 15.33 -4.05
C ASN A 134 31.83 16.10 -4.28
N VAL A 135 31.80 17.36 -3.86
CA VAL A 135 32.98 18.19 -3.75
C VAL A 135 33.17 18.59 -2.29
N LYS A 136 34.37 18.33 -1.77
CA LYS A 136 34.81 18.55 -0.38
C LYS A 136 36.04 19.47 -0.36
N GLY A 137 36.36 19.97 0.82
CA GLY A 137 37.53 20.81 1.09
C GLY A 137 37.13 22.24 1.44
N THR A 138 37.97 23.21 1.08
CA THR A 138 37.72 24.62 1.43
C THR A 138 36.67 25.24 0.53
N GLN A 139 36.94 25.40 -0.78
CA GLN A 139 35.99 25.96 -1.74
C GLN A 139 35.52 24.90 -2.74
N GLY A 140 34.28 24.99 -3.22
CA GLY A 140 33.68 23.99 -4.11
C GLY A 140 32.88 24.58 -5.26
N ASN A 141 33.06 24.08 -6.48
CA ASN A 141 32.25 24.46 -7.64
C ASN A 141 31.73 23.22 -8.38
N GLY A 142 30.41 23.12 -8.57
CA GLY A 142 29.79 22.06 -9.36
C GLY A 142 29.99 20.69 -8.74
N ALA A 143 29.12 20.24 -7.83
CA ALA A 143 29.34 18.97 -7.16
C ALA A 143 29.35 17.77 -8.12
N ALA A 144 28.62 17.85 -9.23
CA ALA A 144 28.75 16.91 -10.33
C ALA A 144 29.66 17.46 -11.43
N VAL A 145 29.34 18.64 -11.97
CA VAL A 145 29.96 19.15 -13.19
C VAL A 145 30.47 20.57 -12.99
N TYR A 146 31.74 20.76 -13.28
CA TYR A 146 32.33 22.07 -13.51
C TYR A 146 32.62 22.24 -15.01
N CYS A 147 32.16 23.35 -15.60
CA CYS A 147 32.45 23.72 -16.97
C CYS A 147 32.98 25.17 -17.03
N ASN A 148 34.13 25.40 -17.66
CA ASN A 148 34.65 26.76 -17.89
C ASN A 148 34.18 27.36 -19.22
N GLY A 149 33.69 26.52 -20.14
CA GLY A 149 33.18 26.92 -21.46
C GLY A 149 31.65 27.03 -21.51
N HIS A 150 31.11 26.87 -22.72
CA HIS A 150 29.67 26.70 -22.93
C HIS A 150 29.24 25.28 -22.54
N LEU A 151 28.13 25.17 -21.82
CA LEU A 151 27.55 23.89 -21.41
C LEU A 151 26.18 23.68 -22.05
N THR A 152 26.01 22.53 -22.71
CA THR A 152 24.70 22.04 -23.15
C THR A 152 24.32 20.81 -22.32
N VAL A 153 23.10 20.79 -21.80
CA VAL A 153 22.52 19.73 -20.98
C VAL A 153 21.18 19.33 -21.57
N ASN A 154 21.12 18.14 -22.15
CA ASN A 154 19.91 17.63 -22.80
C ASN A 154 19.57 16.22 -22.30
N ASP A 155 18.32 15.98 -21.92
CA ASP A 155 17.85 14.68 -21.44
C ASP A 155 18.65 14.12 -20.25
N CYS A 156 19.19 15.00 -19.38
CA CYS A 156 20.06 14.59 -18.29
C CYS A 156 19.36 14.58 -16.93
N SER A 157 19.94 13.87 -15.96
CA SER A 157 19.50 13.90 -14.56
C SER A 157 20.66 14.16 -13.61
N PHE A 158 20.45 15.06 -12.65
CA PHE A 158 21.38 15.41 -11.57
C PHE A 158 20.66 15.19 -10.24
N GLU A 159 21.05 14.16 -9.50
CA GLU A 159 20.36 13.70 -8.29
C GLU A 159 21.33 13.68 -7.10
N ASP A 160 20.95 14.32 -5.99
CA ASP A 160 21.68 14.28 -4.71
C ASP A 160 23.17 14.70 -4.79
N ASN A 161 23.55 15.53 -5.76
CA ASN A 161 24.91 16.04 -5.84
C ASN A 161 25.11 17.15 -4.80
N THR A 162 26.20 17.07 -4.05
CA THR A 162 26.35 17.88 -2.83
C THR A 162 27.72 18.56 -2.75
N LEU A 163 27.73 19.85 -2.40
CA LEU A 163 28.93 20.57 -1.99
C LEU A 163 29.10 20.45 -0.47
N SER A 164 30.08 19.66 -0.04
CA SER A 164 30.44 19.43 1.37
C SER A 164 31.70 20.21 1.75
N CYS A 165 31.76 21.47 1.33
CA CYS A 165 32.86 22.37 1.65
C CYS A 165 32.56 23.19 2.91
N TRP A 166 33.57 23.86 3.45
CA TRP A 166 33.44 24.70 4.65
C TRP A 166 33.71 26.18 4.38
N ASP A 167 33.63 26.60 3.12
CA ASP A 167 33.73 27.98 2.64
C ASP A 167 32.86 28.12 1.37
N ASP A 168 33.20 29.03 0.45
CA ASP A 168 32.42 29.29 -0.77
C ASP A 168 32.10 28.05 -1.63
N THR A 169 30.82 27.90 -1.95
CA THR A 169 30.22 26.79 -2.70
C THR A 169 29.31 27.30 -3.83
N ASN A 170 29.58 26.94 -5.08
CA ASN A 170 28.76 27.41 -6.21
C ASN A 170 28.28 26.25 -7.08
N GLY A 171 26.97 26.18 -7.33
CA GLY A 171 26.38 25.16 -8.21
C GLY A 171 26.35 23.78 -7.56
N GLY A 172 25.33 23.50 -6.75
CA GLY A 172 25.23 22.22 -6.03
C GLY A 172 25.19 20.99 -6.94
N ALA A 173 24.80 21.13 -8.21
CA ALA A 173 25.05 20.14 -9.25
C ALA A 173 26.09 20.62 -10.27
N ILE A 174 25.86 21.80 -10.85
CA ILE A 174 26.60 22.31 -12.00
C ILE A 174 27.11 23.71 -11.72
N TYR A 175 28.39 23.92 -12.00
CA TYR A 175 28.98 25.24 -12.17
C TYR A 175 29.37 25.45 -13.63
N CYS A 176 28.97 26.58 -14.23
CA CYS A 176 29.33 26.95 -15.60
C CYS A 176 29.84 28.38 -15.70
N ASN A 177 31.13 28.57 -16.03
CA ASN A 177 31.70 29.89 -16.30
C ASN A 177 31.38 30.39 -17.72
N GLY A 178 30.11 30.40 -18.08
CA GLY A 178 29.66 30.74 -19.43
C GLY A 178 28.17 30.49 -19.59
N ASN A 179 27.69 30.63 -20.82
CA ASN A 179 26.28 30.39 -21.13
C ASN A 179 25.95 28.89 -21.03
N MET A 180 24.72 28.59 -20.62
CA MET A 180 24.21 27.23 -20.48
C MET A 180 22.87 27.06 -21.19
N GLU A 181 22.70 25.91 -21.84
CA GLU A 181 21.41 25.45 -22.37
C GLU A 181 20.99 24.17 -21.65
N VAL A 182 19.78 24.17 -21.09
CA VAL A 182 19.20 23.06 -20.33
C VAL A 182 17.84 22.70 -20.92
N VAL A 183 17.70 21.47 -21.41
CA VAL A 183 16.50 20.99 -22.09
C VAL A 183 16.13 19.61 -21.56
N ASN A 184 14.84 19.40 -21.29
CA ASN A 184 14.29 18.10 -20.88
C ASN A 184 15.08 17.40 -19.76
N SER A 185 15.54 18.16 -18.77
CA SER A 185 16.49 17.67 -17.77
C SER A 185 15.96 17.82 -16.34
N ASN A 186 16.45 16.98 -15.44
CA ASN A 186 16.02 16.93 -14.05
C ASN A 186 17.17 17.28 -13.10
N PHE A 187 16.88 18.15 -12.13
CA PHE A 187 17.76 18.54 -11.03
C PHE A 187 17.02 18.29 -9.73
N ILE A 188 17.40 17.25 -9.00
CA ILE A 188 16.68 16.77 -7.84
C ILE A 188 17.62 16.74 -6.63
N SER A 189 17.23 17.42 -5.55
CA SER A 189 17.91 17.36 -4.26
C SER A 189 19.40 17.73 -4.31
N ASN A 190 19.81 18.58 -5.26
CA ASN A 190 21.19 19.05 -5.31
C ASN A 190 21.39 20.22 -4.36
N GLY A 191 22.59 20.37 -3.81
CA GLY A 191 22.80 21.45 -2.88
C GLY A 191 24.17 21.58 -2.27
N GLY A 192 24.21 22.36 -1.20
CA GLY A 192 25.42 22.64 -0.43
C GLY A 192 25.10 23.23 0.93
N HIS A 193 26.11 23.20 1.80
CA HIS A 193 26.08 23.85 3.09
C HIS A 193 27.25 24.83 3.20
N TYR A 194 27.09 25.89 4.01
CA TYR A 194 28.04 26.98 4.28
C TYR A 194 27.72 28.29 3.54
N THR A 195 28.55 28.75 2.60
CA THR A 195 28.30 29.97 1.82
C THR A 195 28.19 29.58 0.36
N GLY A 196 27.11 29.94 -0.31
CA GLY A 196 26.98 29.51 -1.69
C GLY A 196 25.91 30.16 -2.54
N THR A 197 25.97 29.83 -3.82
CA THR A 197 25.00 30.31 -4.81
C THR A 197 24.64 29.23 -5.83
N GLY A 198 23.35 29.13 -6.18
CA GLY A 198 22.85 28.13 -7.11
C GLY A 198 22.86 26.71 -6.53
N GLY A 199 21.82 26.31 -5.80
CA GLY A 199 21.76 24.97 -5.19
C GLY A 199 21.72 23.83 -6.21
N ALA A 200 21.25 24.07 -7.43
CA ALA A 200 21.48 23.17 -8.57
C ALA A 200 22.52 23.73 -9.53
N ILE A 201 22.26 24.92 -10.07
CA ILE A 201 23.05 25.51 -11.16
C ILE A 201 23.60 26.86 -10.73
N TYR A 202 24.90 27.04 -10.92
CA TYR A 202 25.53 28.34 -10.96
C TYR A 202 26.06 28.62 -12.36
N SER A 203 25.79 29.82 -12.89
CA SER A 203 26.37 30.29 -14.14
C SER A 203 26.81 31.75 -14.07
N THR A 204 27.95 32.09 -14.67
CA THR A 204 28.34 33.50 -14.87
C THR A 204 27.69 34.13 -16.11
N GLY A 205 27.05 33.32 -16.95
CA GLY A 205 26.42 33.72 -18.21
C GLY A 205 24.90 33.66 -18.18
N THR A 206 24.31 33.52 -19.37
CA THR A 206 22.87 33.29 -19.54
C THR A 206 22.57 31.79 -19.42
N VAL A 207 21.54 31.44 -18.66
CA VAL A 207 21.00 30.08 -18.56
C VAL A 207 19.64 30.04 -19.26
N ASN A 208 19.55 29.28 -20.34
CA ASN A 208 18.31 29.01 -21.04
C ASN A 208 17.79 27.64 -20.62
N VAL A 209 16.60 27.59 -20.01
CA VAL A 209 15.97 26.38 -19.48
C VAL A 209 14.66 26.13 -20.21
N SER A 210 14.44 24.89 -20.66
CA SER A 210 13.15 24.47 -21.23
C SER A 210 12.79 23.04 -20.85
N ASP A 211 11.50 22.78 -20.64
CA ASP A 211 10.96 21.44 -20.41
C ASP A 211 11.64 20.70 -19.24
N SER A 212 12.12 21.42 -18.23
CA SER A 212 13.02 20.89 -17.20
C SER A 212 12.46 21.01 -15.79
N ASN A 213 12.91 20.13 -14.90
CA ASN A 213 12.44 20.07 -13.51
C ASN A 213 13.56 20.37 -12.52
N PHE A 214 13.31 21.27 -11.58
CA PHE A 214 14.16 21.61 -10.45
C PHE A 214 13.39 21.35 -9.16
N ILE A 215 13.70 20.25 -8.49
CA ILE A 215 12.92 19.74 -7.36
C ILE A 215 13.82 19.61 -6.13
N GLY A 216 13.47 20.28 -5.02
CA GLY A 216 14.15 20.10 -3.75
C GLY A 216 15.62 20.56 -3.71
N ASN A 217 16.06 21.38 -4.67
CA ASN A 217 17.44 21.86 -4.68
C ASN A 217 17.61 22.96 -3.64
N SER A 218 18.73 22.96 -2.93
CA SER A 218 18.86 23.83 -1.77
C SER A 218 20.26 24.25 -1.39
N LEU A 219 20.33 25.40 -0.71
CA LEU A 219 21.53 25.87 -0.03
C LEU A 219 21.19 26.26 1.41
N SER A 220 22.09 25.91 2.34
CA SER A 220 21.96 26.27 3.75
C SER A 220 23.28 26.77 4.33
N GLY A 221 23.24 27.58 5.40
CA GLY A 221 24.46 28.11 6.05
C GLY A 221 24.44 29.63 6.17
N TYR A 222 25.55 30.32 5.93
CA TYR A 222 25.70 31.74 6.31
C TYR A 222 25.32 32.75 5.24
N TYR A 223 25.50 32.43 3.95
CA TYR A 223 25.21 33.35 2.83
C TYR A 223 24.78 32.54 1.62
N ASN A 224 23.49 32.55 1.28
CA ASN A 224 22.96 31.64 0.27
C ASN A 224 21.94 32.31 -0.65
N ASN A 225 22.14 32.19 -1.96
CA ASN A 225 21.20 32.72 -2.97
C ASN A 225 20.92 31.72 -4.09
N GLY A 226 19.67 31.69 -4.59
CA GLY A 226 19.24 30.83 -5.69
C GLY A 226 19.23 29.36 -5.31
N GLY A 227 18.15 28.87 -4.68
CA GLY A 227 18.09 27.48 -4.22
C GLY A 227 18.14 26.46 -5.36
N ALA A 228 17.66 26.82 -6.55
CA ALA A 228 17.87 26.05 -7.78
C ALA A 228 18.93 26.71 -8.68
N ILE A 229 18.68 27.93 -9.17
CA ILE A 229 19.50 28.56 -10.20
C ILE A 229 20.02 29.91 -9.72
N TYR A 230 21.33 30.10 -9.88
CA TYR A 230 21.97 31.40 -9.94
C TYR A 230 22.57 31.65 -11.32
N ALA A 231 22.23 32.78 -11.94
CA ALA A 231 22.85 33.20 -13.20
C ALA A 231 22.80 34.71 -13.42
N ARG A 232 23.63 35.22 -14.34
CA ARG A 232 23.49 36.61 -14.83
C ARG A 232 22.13 36.84 -15.46
N GLU A 233 21.64 35.88 -16.23
CA GLU A 233 20.32 35.94 -16.86
C GLU A 233 19.71 34.55 -16.91
N VAL A 234 18.43 34.43 -16.57
CA VAL A 234 17.66 33.18 -16.65
C VAL A 234 16.47 33.37 -17.59
N ASN A 235 16.45 32.59 -18.66
CA ASN A 235 15.32 32.43 -19.56
C ASN A 235 14.70 31.05 -19.30
N ALA A 236 13.53 30.97 -18.68
CA ALA A 236 12.90 29.69 -18.33
C ALA A 236 11.55 29.51 -19.06
N ASN A 237 11.41 28.39 -19.75
CA ASN A 237 10.23 27.97 -20.50
C ASN A 237 9.68 26.65 -19.98
N ASN A 238 8.36 26.51 -19.84
CA ASN A 238 7.70 25.21 -19.66
C ASN A 238 8.41 24.31 -18.62
N SER A 239 8.83 24.91 -17.52
CA SER A 239 9.71 24.27 -16.53
C SER A 239 9.13 24.37 -15.14
N VAL A 240 9.44 23.38 -14.31
CA VAL A 240 8.91 23.26 -12.95
C VAL A 240 10.01 23.51 -11.94
N PHE A 241 9.75 24.39 -10.98
CA PHE A 241 10.58 24.69 -9.82
C PHE A 241 9.76 24.38 -8.57
N MET A 242 10.07 23.28 -7.90
CA MET A 242 9.29 22.79 -6.76
C MET A 242 10.18 22.54 -5.53
N ASP A 243 9.73 22.99 -4.37
CA ASP A 243 10.39 22.76 -3.07
C ASP A 243 11.86 23.20 -3.01
N ASN A 244 12.29 24.12 -3.88
CA ASN A 244 13.67 24.64 -3.84
C ASN A 244 13.78 25.69 -2.75
N TYR A 245 14.90 25.72 -2.03
CA TYR A 245 15.04 26.67 -0.94
C TYR A 245 16.44 27.19 -0.68
N VAL A 246 16.50 28.41 -0.16
CA VAL A 246 17.67 28.95 0.52
C VAL A 246 17.34 29.19 1.98
N LYS A 247 18.22 28.74 2.87
CA LYS A 247 18.08 28.95 4.31
C LYS A 247 19.37 29.50 4.90
N VAL A 248 19.30 30.68 5.48
CA VAL A 248 20.43 31.27 6.21
C VAL A 248 20.30 30.99 7.71
N ASP A 249 21.29 30.30 8.26
CA ASP A 249 21.46 30.05 9.68
C ASP A 249 22.05 31.30 10.37
N SER A 250 21.71 31.50 11.64
CA SER A 250 22.16 32.67 12.42
C SER A 250 23.69 32.75 12.40
N ASN A 251 24.23 33.81 11.79
CA ASN A 251 25.66 33.94 11.61
C ASN A 251 26.33 34.48 12.89
N PRO A 252 27.32 33.77 13.49
CA PRO A 252 28.04 34.27 14.66
C PRO A 252 28.99 35.45 14.37
N TYR A 253 29.20 35.81 13.09
CA TYR A 253 30.17 36.82 12.65
C TYR A 253 29.57 38.17 12.25
N ASP A 254 28.27 38.41 12.51
CA ASP A 254 27.60 39.72 12.42
C ASP A 254 27.74 40.42 11.05
N PHE A 255 27.34 39.71 10.00
CA PHE A 255 27.15 40.29 8.68
C PHE A 255 25.70 40.12 8.25
N SER A 256 25.11 41.19 7.71
CA SER A 256 23.78 41.14 7.12
C SER A 256 23.83 40.36 5.80
N SER A 257 23.26 39.15 5.80
CA SER A 257 22.98 38.38 4.59
C SER A 257 21.48 38.31 4.39
N TYR A 258 21.02 38.69 3.20
CA TYR A 258 19.65 38.52 2.76
C TYR A 258 19.66 37.31 1.82
N PRO A 259 19.14 36.14 2.22
CA PRO A 259 19.03 35.02 1.29
C PRO A 259 18.01 35.35 0.21
N GLU A 260 18.42 35.24 -1.06
CA GLU A 260 17.59 35.66 -2.18
C GLU A 260 17.21 34.51 -3.11
N GLY A 261 15.96 34.49 -3.57
CA GLY A 261 15.52 33.60 -4.64
C GLY A 261 15.47 32.14 -4.20
N GLY A 262 14.38 31.71 -3.57
CA GLY A 262 14.25 30.33 -3.11
C GLY A 262 14.41 29.30 -4.22
N ALA A 263 13.95 29.61 -5.44
CA ALA A 263 14.32 28.86 -6.65
C ALA A 263 15.38 29.60 -7.47
N ILE A 264 15.11 30.82 -7.91
CA ILE A 264 15.95 31.55 -8.87
C ILE A 264 16.44 32.86 -8.26
N PHE A 265 17.75 33.07 -8.29
CA PHE A 265 18.36 34.39 -8.09
C PHE A 265 19.12 34.81 -9.35
N THR A 266 18.82 35.98 -9.91
CA THR A 266 19.45 36.41 -11.17
C THR A 266 19.51 37.93 -11.34
N GLU A 267 20.37 38.45 -12.23
CA GLU A 267 20.26 39.86 -12.61
C GLU A 267 19.05 40.09 -13.53
N LYS A 268 18.73 39.13 -14.41
CA LYS A 268 17.65 39.26 -15.38
C LYS A 268 16.81 38.00 -15.50
N ALA A 269 15.50 38.12 -15.29
CA ALA A 269 14.56 37.01 -15.43
C ALA A 269 13.58 37.22 -16.59
N ASN A 270 13.40 36.17 -17.40
CA ASN A 270 12.37 36.06 -18.41
C ASN A 270 11.73 34.66 -18.32
N ILE A 271 10.48 34.62 -17.89
CA ILE A 271 9.81 33.40 -17.43
C ILE A 271 8.54 33.20 -18.24
N HIS A 272 8.35 32.01 -18.80
CA HIS A 272 7.16 31.69 -19.57
C HIS A 272 6.73 30.25 -19.35
N ASP A 273 5.42 30.03 -19.22
CA ASP A 273 4.81 28.72 -19.07
C ASP A 273 5.40 27.89 -17.90
N CYS A 274 5.96 28.56 -16.88
CA CYS A 274 6.65 27.90 -15.78
C CYS A 274 5.75 27.71 -14.55
N VAL A 275 6.11 26.75 -13.70
CA VAL A 275 5.39 26.45 -12.46
C VAL A 275 6.36 26.50 -11.27
N PHE A 276 6.08 27.37 -10.30
CA PHE A 276 6.84 27.56 -9.07
C PHE A 276 5.99 27.16 -7.87
N ILE A 277 6.36 26.08 -7.16
CA ILE A 277 5.59 25.54 -6.04
C ILE A 277 6.47 25.42 -4.79
N ASN A 278 6.00 25.90 -3.65
CA ASN A 278 6.64 25.72 -2.33
C ASN A 278 8.12 26.14 -2.26
N ASN A 279 8.57 27.04 -3.13
CA ASN A 279 9.96 27.50 -3.06
C ASN A 279 10.09 28.51 -1.91
N SER A 280 11.22 28.50 -1.20
CA SER A 280 11.38 29.35 -0.02
C SER A 280 12.73 30.02 0.14
N ALA A 281 12.72 31.27 0.59
CA ALA A 281 13.92 32.02 0.99
C ALA A 281 13.76 32.50 2.43
N SER A 282 14.53 31.95 3.36
CA SER A 282 14.38 32.24 4.79
C SER A 282 15.69 32.52 5.49
N ASN A 283 15.64 33.40 6.48
CA ASN A 283 16.71 33.69 7.42
C ASN A 283 16.24 33.35 8.84
N SER A 284 17.09 32.66 9.58
CA SER A 284 16.80 32.30 10.98
C SER A 284 17.08 33.43 11.97
N ASP A 285 17.73 34.52 11.56
CA ASP A 285 17.78 35.77 12.31
C ASP A 285 16.51 36.57 12.06
N GLU A 286 15.67 36.72 13.10
CA GLU A 286 14.40 37.46 13.03
C GLU A 286 14.55 38.94 12.59
N ASN A 287 15.77 39.48 12.53
CA ASN A 287 16.04 40.85 12.08
C ASN A 287 16.50 40.98 10.63
N LEU A 288 16.75 39.86 9.94
CA LEU A 288 17.15 39.81 8.54
C LEU A 288 16.13 38.99 7.78
N ASN A 289 15.83 39.40 6.55
CA ASN A 289 14.75 38.77 5.79
C ASN A 289 15.31 38.05 4.57
N GLY A 290 14.88 36.81 4.36
CA GLY A 290 14.93 36.19 3.04
C GLY A 290 13.99 36.91 2.07
N ILE A 291 14.38 36.93 0.80
CA ILE A 291 13.73 37.75 -0.23
C ILE A 291 13.39 36.92 -1.47
N GLY A 292 12.14 37.01 -1.92
CA GLY A 292 11.66 36.39 -3.16
C GLY A 292 11.64 34.86 -3.10
N GLY A 293 10.57 34.28 -2.54
CA GLY A 293 10.47 32.85 -2.26
C GLY A 293 10.60 31.96 -3.50
N ALA A 294 10.09 32.39 -4.65
CA ALA A 294 10.36 31.73 -5.92
C ALA A 294 11.53 32.40 -6.64
N ILE A 295 11.42 33.70 -6.91
CA ILE A 295 12.37 34.42 -7.75
C ILE A 295 12.75 35.73 -7.06
N SER A 296 14.06 35.98 -6.95
CA SER A 296 14.61 37.33 -6.75
C SER A 296 15.41 37.71 -8.00
N ALA A 297 15.12 38.88 -8.58
CA ALA A 297 15.87 39.36 -9.72
C ALA A 297 16.15 40.86 -9.69
N HIS A 298 17.30 41.31 -10.21
CA HIS A 298 17.51 42.76 -10.35
C HIS A 298 16.48 43.38 -11.31
N ASP A 299 16.28 42.76 -12.47
CA ASP A 299 15.33 43.16 -13.50
C ASP A 299 14.49 41.94 -13.95
N ILE A 300 13.18 42.13 -14.07
CA ILE A 300 12.27 41.13 -14.61
C ILE A 300 11.76 41.65 -15.94
N THR A 301 12.25 41.04 -17.02
CA THR A 301 11.88 41.41 -18.39
C THR A 301 10.46 40.97 -18.72
N ASN A 302 10.07 39.76 -18.33
CA ASN A 302 8.71 39.26 -18.57
C ASN A 302 8.40 38.04 -17.70
N ILE A 303 7.14 37.90 -17.29
CA ILE A 303 6.58 36.66 -16.73
C ILE A 303 5.24 36.40 -17.41
N GLU A 304 5.11 35.25 -18.09
CA GLU A 304 3.89 34.91 -18.83
C GLU A 304 3.39 33.49 -18.52
N ASN A 305 2.07 33.32 -18.48
CA ASN A 305 1.39 32.01 -18.39
C ASN A 305 1.94 31.10 -17.28
N SER A 306 2.39 31.70 -16.18
CA SER A 306 3.15 30.99 -15.15
C SER A 306 2.39 30.92 -13.82
N TYR A 307 2.62 29.85 -13.07
CA TYR A 307 1.97 29.59 -11.79
C TYR A 307 2.97 29.76 -10.65
N PHE A 308 2.57 30.46 -9.60
CA PHE A 308 3.32 30.64 -8.36
C PHE A 308 2.42 30.24 -7.21
N ILE A 309 2.72 29.12 -6.56
CA ILE A 309 1.87 28.52 -5.52
C ILE A 309 2.71 28.30 -4.26
N ASN A 310 2.26 28.82 -3.12
CA ASN A 310 2.89 28.59 -1.80
C ASN A 310 4.39 28.98 -1.72
N ASN A 311 4.88 29.89 -2.56
CA ASN A 311 6.27 30.32 -2.47
C ASN A 311 6.41 31.37 -1.37
N THR A 312 7.39 31.21 -0.49
CA THR A 312 7.47 31.98 0.77
C THR A 312 8.82 32.63 0.97
N ALA A 313 8.83 33.84 1.49
CA ALA A 313 10.03 34.51 1.96
C ALA A 313 9.69 35.38 3.17
N ASP A 314 10.68 35.70 4.01
CA ASP A 314 10.47 36.57 5.19
C ASP A 314 10.01 37.98 4.74
N GLU A 315 10.55 38.46 3.61
CA GLU A 315 10.06 39.63 2.84
C GLU A 315 9.95 39.29 1.34
N GLY A 316 9.03 39.92 0.61
CA GLY A 316 8.99 39.79 -0.86
C GLY A 316 8.22 38.60 -1.45
N GLU A 317 7.35 37.94 -0.69
CA GLU A 317 6.37 36.94 -1.16
C GLU A 317 7.00 35.88 -2.12
N ALA A 318 6.40 35.64 -3.28
CA ALA A 318 6.97 34.79 -4.33
C ALA A 318 8.05 35.49 -5.16
N LEU A 319 7.90 36.79 -5.39
CA LEU A 319 8.61 37.53 -6.41
C LEU A 319 9.18 38.82 -5.84
N TRP A 320 10.50 38.96 -5.94
CA TRP A 320 11.16 40.21 -5.62
C TRP A 320 11.92 40.75 -6.82
N THR A 321 11.89 42.07 -6.97
CA THR A 321 12.77 42.75 -7.89
C THR A 321 13.25 44.10 -7.38
N TYR A 322 14.49 44.43 -7.72
CA TYR A 322 15.13 45.69 -7.34
C TYR A 322 14.79 46.84 -8.30
N GLU A 323 14.48 46.52 -9.56
CA GLU A 323 13.99 47.45 -10.56
C GLU A 323 12.52 47.17 -10.91
N ALA A 324 11.91 47.96 -11.80
CA ALA A 324 10.51 47.77 -12.16
C ALA A 324 10.34 46.55 -13.06
N VAL A 325 9.34 45.70 -12.76
CA VAL A 325 8.94 44.61 -13.66
C VAL A 325 8.36 45.18 -14.96
N ALA A 326 8.88 44.72 -16.11
CA ALA A 326 8.39 45.18 -17.41
C ALA A 326 6.99 44.63 -17.75
N SER A 327 6.71 43.34 -17.51
CA SER A 327 5.35 42.77 -17.63
C SER A 327 5.14 41.46 -16.86
N ILE A 328 3.91 41.28 -16.36
CA ILE A 328 3.39 40.02 -15.80
C ILE A 328 2.02 39.78 -16.45
N ASN A 329 1.89 38.75 -17.29
CA ASN A 329 0.68 38.47 -18.05
C ASN A 329 0.20 37.03 -17.86
N ASN A 330 -1.10 36.82 -17.67
CA ASN A 330 -1.71 35.50 -17.54
C ASN A 330 -1.07 34.60 -16.45
N CYS A 331 -0.52 35.20 -15.40
CA CYS A 331 0.08 34.46 -14.30
C CYS A 331 -0.91 34.24 -13.16
N THR A 332 -0.74 33.13 -12.44
CA THR A 332 -1.55 32.78 -11.26
C THR A 332 -0.66 32.78 -10.02
N PHE A 333 -1.01 33.58 -9.01
CA PHE A 333 -0.31 33.62 -7.72
C PHE A 333 -1.26 33.16 -6.61
N ILE A 334 -0.97 32.03 -5.97
CA ILE A 334 -1.77 31.42 -4.91
C ILE A 334 -0.89 31.27 -3.66
N ASN A 335 -1.34 31.81 -2.52
CA ASN A 335 -0.72 31.65 -1.19
C ASN A 335 0.77 32.01 -1.07
N ASN A 336 1.26 32.97 -1.84
CA ASN A 336 2.68 33.35 -1.79
C ASN A 336 3.03 34.37 -0.68
N ASN A 337 2.11 34.63 0.26
CA ASN A 337 2.24 35.74 1.22
C ASN A 337 2.65 35.26 2.62
N TYR A 338 3.65 35.91 3.24
CA TYR A 338 4.05 35.70 4.65
C TYR A 338 2.96 36.15 5.64
N THR A 339 2.10 37.10 5.25
CA THR A 339 0.86 37.35 5.99
C THR A 339 -0.19 36.32 5.62
N LEU A 340 -0.60 35.55 6.63
CA LEU A 340 -1.88 34.83 6.72
C LEU A 340 -3.05 35.78 6.38
N VAL A 341 -3.22 36.12 5.11
CA VAL A 341 -4.49 36.56 4.56
C VAL A 341 -5.23 35.28 4.27
N ASN A 342 -6.31 35.06 5.02
CA ASN A 342 -7.30 34.00 4.89
C ASN A 342 -7.50 33.53 3.44
N ALA A 343 -6.62 32.69 2.92
CA ALA A 343 -6.91 31.88 1.75
C ALA A 343 -7.89 30.82 2.26
N SER A 344 -9.18 31.08 2.09
CA SER A 344 -10.20 30.07 2.35
C SER A 344 -10.10 29.06 1.21
N PHE A 345 -9.49 27.92 1.50
CA PHE A 345 -9.60 26.77 0.62
C PHE A 345 -10.97 26.14 0.80
N GLU A 346 -11.57 25.77 -0.32
CA GLU A 346 -12.79 24.99 -0.35
C GLU A 346 -12.46 23.63 -0.96
N ILE A 347 -12.92 22.58 -0.28
CA ILE A 347 -12.83 21.21 -0.76
C ILE A 347 -14.26 20.78 -1.06
N ASP A 348 -14.60 20.69 -2.33
CA ASP A 348 -15.85 20.07 -2.77
C ASP A 348 -15.63 18.56 -2.88
N ALA A 349 -16.22 17.81 -1.94
CA ALA A 349 -16.09 16.36 -1.84
C ALA A 349 -17.46 15.69 -1.88
N PRO A 350 -18.11 15.61 -3.06
CA PRO A 350 -19.44 15.04 -3.18
C PRO A 350 -19.45 13.55 -2.82
N GLU A 351 -20.57 13.07 -2.29
CA GLU A 351 -20.77 11.64 -2.04
C GLU A 351 -20.66 10.83 -3.34
N LEU A 352 -20.10 9.62 -3.25
CA LEU A 352 -20.04 8.69 -4.37
C LEU A 352 -20.93 7.48 -4.10
N VAL A 353 -21.82 7.18 -5.03
CA VAL A 353 -22.60 5.95 -5.05
C VAL A 353 -22.26 5.19 -6.33
N LYS A 354 -21.78 3.96 -6.20
CA LYS A 354 -21.46 3.08 -7.32
C LYS A 354 -21.78 1.63 -7.02
N TYR A 355 -21.89 0.77 -8.03
CA TYR A 355 -21.94 -0.68 -7.82
C TYR A 355 -20.52 -1.25 -7.67
N TYR A 356 -20.40 -2.44 -7.07
CA TYR A 356 -19.13 -3.16 -6.97
C TYR A 356 -18.47 -3.31 -8.36
N HIS A 357 -17.21 -2.92 -8.48
CA HIS A 357 -16.45 -2.80 -9.76
C HIS A 357 -17.02 -1.81 -10.80
N GLY A 358 -17.93 -0.90 -10.42
CA GLY A 358 -18.37 0.20 -11.28
C GLY A 358 -17.20 1.10 -11.74
N PRO A 359 -17.28 1.78 -12.89
CA PRO A 359 -16.19 2.60 -13.43
C PRO A 359 -15.99 3.94 -12.70
N GLU A 360 -16.95 4.34 -11.86
CA GLU A 360 -16.96 5.64 -11.19
C GLU A 360 -15.78 5.80 -10.22
N ARG A 361 -15.24 7.01 -10.20
CA ARG A 361 -14.12 7.43 -9.36
C ARG A 361 -14.62 8.41 -8.30
N PHE A 362 -14.02 8.35 -7.12
CA PHE A 362 -14.23 9.39 -6.10
C PHE A 362 -13.38 10.59 -6.50
N THR A 363 -14.02 11.71 -6.81
CA THR A 363 -13.39 12.92 -7.33
C THR A 363 -13.74 14.07 -6.42
N VAL A 364 -12.74 14.86 -6.05
CA VAL A 364 -12.88 16.03 -5.20
C VAL A 364 -12.23 17.21 -5.90
N ARG A 365 -12.79 18.40 -5.71
CA ARG A 365 -12.27 19.62 -6.31
C ARG A 365 -11.74 20.55 -5.22
N VAL A 366 -10.54 21.07 -5.42
CA VAL A 366 -9.91 22.01 -4.50
C VAL A 366 -9.86 23.39 -5.16
N THR A 367 -10.42 24.38 -4.47
CA THR A 367 -10.47 25.77 -4.94
C THR A 367 -10.02 26.75 -3.86
N THR A 368 -9.62 27.94 -4.30
CA THR A 368 -9.48 29.14 -3.46
C THR A 368 -10.24 30.28 -4.10
N ASN A 369 -11.21 30.86 -3.40
CA ASN A 369 -12.08 31.92 -3.95
C ASN A 369 -12.63 31.57 -5.35
N ASP A 370 -13.26 30.39 -5.48
CA ASP A 370 -13.79 29.81 -6.74
C ASP A 370 -12.76 29.49 -7.85
N THR A 371 -11.47 29.73 -7.61
CA THR A 371 -10.39 29.43 -8.56
C THR A 371 -9.82 28.04 -8.28
N ALA A 372 -9.71 27.20 -9.30
CA ALA A 372 -9.12 25.87 -9.21
C ALA A 372 -7.66 25.95 -8.73
N ILE A 373 -7.26 25.03 -7.84
CA ILE A 373 -5.87 24.88 -7.42
C ILE A 373 -5.27 23.67 -8.15
N PRO A 374 -4.48 23.89 -9.21
CA PRO A 374 -3.86 22.80 -9.93
C PRO A 374 -2.69 22.23 -9.12
N TYR A 375 -2.42 20.94 -9.33
CA TYR A 375 -1.30 20.23 -8.71
C TYR A 375 -1.28 20.20 -7.18
N ALA A 376 -2.43 20.44 -6.54
CA ALA A 376 -2.63 20.32 -5.10
C ALA A 376 -2.53 18.86 -4.64
N GLN A 377 -1.68 18.57 -3.65
CA GLN A 377 -1.64 17.26 -3.02
C GLN A 377 -2.81 17.10 -2.03
N VAL A 378 -3.79 16.26 -2.41
CA VAL A 378 -4.98 15.93 -1.63
C VAL A 378 -4.85 14.55 -1.01
N THR A 379 -5.17 14.43 0.27
CA THR A 379 -5.16 13.17 1.02
C THR A 379 -6.59 12.65 1.20
N PHE A 380 -6.83 11.41 0.78
CA PHE A 380 -8.07 10.66 1.02
C PHE A 380 -7.83 9.63 2.12
N SER A 381 -8.42 9.81 3.30
CA SER A 381 -8.38 8.85 4.39
C SER A 381 -9.62 7.96 4.35
N ILE A 382 -9.45 6.66 4.05
CA ILE A 382 -10.54 5.66 3.97
C ILE A 382 -10.15 4.45 4.81
N ASN A 383 -11.02 3.99 5.72
CA ASN A 383 -10.74 2.86 6.63
C ASN A 383 -9.40 2.99 7.40
N GLY A 384 -8.99 4.21 7.72
CA GLY A 384 -7.72 4.49 8.42
C GLY A 384 -6.46 4.43 7.56
N VAL A 385 -6.58 4.30 6.23
CA VAL A 385 -5.48 4.35 5.27
C VAL A 385 -5.53 5.65 4.48
N ASP A 386 -4.37 6.31 4.35
CA ASP A 386 -4.22 7.57 3.62
C ASP A 386 -3.74 7.32 2.18
N TYR A 387 -4.44 7.90 1.21
CA TYR A 387 -4.11 7.87 -0.21
C TYR A 387 -3.87 9.29 -0.72
N TYR A 388 -2.71 9.53 -1.33
CA TYR A 388 -2.34 10.85 -1.86
C TYR A 388 -2.65 10.95 -3.35
N ARG A 389 -3.29 12.03 -3.78
CA ARG A 389 -3.50 12.36 -5.20
C ARG A 389 -3.15 13.81 -5.44
N VAL A 390 -2.74 14.10 -6.66
CA VAL A 390 -2.45 15.46 -7.11
C VAL A 390 -3.63 15.91 -7.99
N SER A 391 -4.12 17.13 -7.79
CA SER A 391 -5.17 17.68 -8.65
C SER A 391 -4.66 17.99 -10.05
N ASP A 392 -5.54 17.86 -11.05
CA ASP A 392 -5.29 18.33 -12.41
C ASP A 392 -5.41 19.86 -12.55
N GLU A 393 -5.26 20.37 -13.77
CA GLU A 393 -5.36 21.81 -14.11
C GLU A 393 -6.69 22.45 -13.67
N ASP A 394 -7.76 21.67 -13.55
CA ASP A 394 -9.11 22.10 -13.13
C ASP A 394 -9.34 21.97 -11.61
N GLY A 395 -8.30 21.58 -10.87
CA GLY A 395 -8.33 21.41 -9.42
C GLY A 395 -8.95 20.10 -8.95
N ASN A 396 -9.15 19.11 -9.85
CA ASN A 396 -9.75 17.83 -9.50
C ASN A 396 -8.70 16.79 -9.12
N ALA A 397 -8.79 16.28 -7.89
CA ALA A 397 -8.06 15.09 -7.46
C ALA A 397 -9.02 13.89 -7.48
N SER A 398 -8.63 12.78 -8.12
CA SER A 398 -9.52 11.61 -8.24
C SER A 398 -8.84 10.27 -7.91
N MET A 399 -9.64 9.34 -7.39
CA MET A 399 -9.20 7.98 -7.06
C MET A 399 -10.22 6.93 -7.52
N ALA A 400 -9.72 5.84 -8.13
CA ALA A 400 -10.51 4.65 -8.37
C ALA A 400 -10.84 3.93 -7.05
N ILE A 401 -12.08 3.49 -6.90
CA ILE A 401 -12.54 2.80 -5.70
C ILE A 401 -12.71 1.31 -5.98
N ASN A 402 -11.88 0.50 -5.29
CA ASN A 402 -11.89 -0.96 -5.32
C ASN A 402 -12.13 -1.52 -3.91
N LEU A 403 -13.28 -1.18 -3.34
CA LEU A 403 -13.73 -1.65 -2.03
C LEU A 403 -14.88 -2.65 -2.21
N ASN A 404 -15.07 -3.56 -1.25
CA ASN A 404 -16.24 -4.45 -1.21
C ASN A 404 -17.53 -3.64 -1.09
N SER A 405 -18.69 -4.25 -1.34
CA SER A 405 -19.96 -3.56 -1.08
C SER A 405 -20.06 -3.14 0.38
N GLY A 406 -20.50 -1.91 0.61
CA GLY A 406 -20.62 -1.31 1.94
C GLY A 406 -20.69 0.22 1.88
N GLU A 407 -20.86 0.82 3.05
CA GLU A 407 -20.75 2.27 3.24
C GLU A 407 -19.42 2.58 3.93
N TYR A 408 -18.72 3.58 3.41
CA TYR A 408 -17.39 3.97 3.86
C TYR A 408 -17.33 5.47 4.09
N ASP A 409 -16.98 5.86 5.31
CA ASP A 409 -16.64 7.24 5.63
C ASP A 409 -15.29 7.60 5.01
N VAL A 410 -15.22 8.78 4.42
CA VAL A 410 -13.99 9.33 3.81
C VAL A 410 -13.71 10.70 4.40
N ILE A 411 -12.47 10.89 4.85
CA ILE A 411 -11.97 12.22 5.24
C ILE A 411 -11.04 12.69 4.14
N VAL A 412 -11.38 13.81 3.52
CA VAL A 412 -10.55 14.47 2.49
C VAL A 412 -9.81 15.62 3.15
N LYS A 413 -8.50 15.71 2.92
CA LYS A 413 -7.63 16.74 3.49
C LYS A 413 -6.83 17.45 2.41
N TYR A 414 -6.71 18.75 2.55
CA TYR A 414 -5.77 19.60 1.80
C TYR A 414 -5.24 20.66 2.77
N GLU A 415 -3.92 20.76 2.92
CA GLU A 415 -3.27 21.56 3.96
C GLU A 415 -3.86 21.25 5.35
N TYR A 416 -4.37 22.27 6.05
CA TYR A 416 -5.03 22.14 7.36
C TYR A 416 -6.56 21.96 7.26
N TYR A 417 -7.14 21.98 6.05
CA TYR A 417 -8.58 21.80 5.84
C TYR A 417 -8.95 20.33 5.76
N LYS A 418 -10.10 19.99 6.33
CA LYS A 418 -10.68 18.65 6.28
C LYS A 418 -12.17 18.71 6.01
N VAL A 419 -12.65 17.83 5.15
CA VAL A 419 -14.07 17.65 4.86
C VAL A 419 -14.40 16.16 4.90
N ASN A 420 -15.58 15.82 5.43
CA ASN A 420 -16.07 14.45 5.45
C ASN A 420 -16.98 14.24 4.25
N SER A 421 -16.91 13.04 3.67
CA SER A 421 -17.80 12.56 2.62
C SER A 421 -18.05 11.07 2.80
N THR A 422 -18.89 10.48 1.96
CA THR A 422 -19.25 9.06 2.03
C THR A 422 -19.14 8.40 0.67
N ILE A 423 -18.59 7.19 0.66
CA ILE A 423 -18.59 6.30 -0.49
C ILE A 423 -19.51 5.11 -0.21
N THR A 424 -20.53 4.93 -1.03
CA THR A 424 -21.44 3.79 -1.00
C THR A 424 -21.15 2.87 -2.18
N VAL A 425 -20.66 1.67 -1.90
CA VAL A 425 -20.50 0.60 -2.88
C VAL A 425 -21.70 -0.35 -2.75
N LYS A 426 -22.61 -0.29 -3.71
CA LYS A 426 -23.80 -1.15 -3.78
C LYS A 426 -23.41 -2.58 -4.21
N PRO A 427 -23.99 -3.61 -3.58
CA PRO A 427 -23.75 -4.98 -3.99
C PRO A 427 -24.36 -5.27 -5.36
N THR A 428 -23.70 -6.12 -6.11
CA THR A 428 -24.10 -6.68 -7.40
C THR A 428 -24.78 -8.04 -7.26
N VAL A 429 -24.81 -8.60 -6.05
CA VAL A 429 -25.55 -9.80 -5.67
C VAL A 429 -26.35 -9.52 -4.41
N SER A 430 -27.60 -9.94 -4.37
CA SER A 430 -28.46 -9.80 -3.20
C SER A 430 -29.33 -11.04 -3.01
N GLY A 431 -29.50 -11.48 -1.77
CA GLY A 431 -30.34 -12.61 -1.39
C GLY A 431 -30.76 -12.50 0.07
N GLU A 432 -31.74 -13.32 0.47
CA GLU A 432 -32.28 -13.32 1.84
C GLU A 432 -31.99 -14.65 2.55
N ASN A 433 -31.90 -14.57 3.88
CA ASN A 433 -31.84 -15.77 4.72
C ASN A 433 -33.18 -16.51 4.62
N ILE A 434 -33.13 -17.85 4.64
CA ILE A 434 -34.35 -18.68 4.59
C ILE A 434 -34.40 -19.66 5.77
N THR A 435 -35.60 -19.88 6.28
CA THR A 435 -35.88 -20.92 7.28
C THR A 435 -36.95 -21.85 6.74
N LYS A 436 -36.75 -23.17 6.81
CA LYS A 436 -37.79 -24.16 6.45
C LYS A 436 -37.79 -25.38 7.35
N ILE A 437 -38.94 -26.08 7.42
CA ILE A 437 -38.97 -27.47 7.89
C ILE A 437 -38.37 -28.39 6.81
N PHE A 438 -37.65 -29.43 7.24
CA PHE A 438 -37.16 -30.49 6.35
C PHE A 438 -38.24 -30.94 5.36
N ARG A 439 -37.90 -30.94 4.06
CA ARG A 439 -38.78 -31.27 2.91
C ARG A 439 -39.92 -30.31 2.55
N ASN A 440 -40.10 -29.18 3.25
CA ASN A 440 -41.06 -28.14 2.83
C ASN A 440 -40.74 -27.59 1.41
N GLY A 441 -41.64 -26.83 0.78
CA GLY A 441 -41.47 -26.25 -0.56
C GLY A 441 -40.50 -25.05 -0.73
N THR A 442 -40.17 -24.27 0.32
CA THR A 442 -39.27 -23.08 0.26
C THR A 442 -37.89 -23.40 -0.33
N GLN A 443 -37.40 -22.52 -1.23
CA GLN A 443 -36.12 -22.60 -1.94
C GLN A 443 -35.35 -21.28 -1.78
N TYR A 444 -34.06 -21.26 -2.12
CA TYR A 444 -33.24 -20.05 -2.07
C TYR A 444 -33.24 -19.30 -3.40
N TYR A 445 -33.22 -17.97 -3.32
CA TYR A 445 -33.17 -17.06 -4.47
C TYR A 445 -32.15 -15.96 -4.23
N ALA A 446 -31.40 -15.61 -5.27
CA ALA A 446 -30.54 -14.44 -5.28
C ALA A 446 -30.73 -13.67 -6.60
N THR A 447 -30.60 -12.35 -6.54
CA THR A 447 -30.72 -11.44 -7.67
C THR A 447 -29.38 -10.81 -7.98
N PHE A 448 -29.05 -10.75 -9.28
CA PHE A 448 -27.77 -10.34 -9.80
C PHE A 448 -27.93 -9.13 -10.73
N VAL A 449 -27.02 -8.17 -10.60
CA VAL A 449 -26.91 -7.01 -11.48
C VAL A 449 -25.46 -6.87 -11.97
N ASP A 450 -25.25 -6.16 -13.08
CA ASP A 450 -23.92 -5.79 -13.56
C ASP A 450 -23.31 -4.65 -12.71
N SER A 451 -22.10 -4.22 -13.07
CA SER A 451 -21.39 -3.11 -12.41
C SER A 451 -21.98 -1.72 -12.67
N GLU A 452 -23.05 -1.62 -13.46
CA GLU A 452 -23.84 -0.41 -13.69
C GLU A 452 -25.21 -0.47 -12.98
N GLY A 453 -25.58 -1.62 -12.43
CA GLY A 453 -26.84 -1.86 -11.72
C GLY A 453 -27.96 -2.43 -12.58
N ASN A 454 -27.72 -2.77 -13.83
CA ASN A 454 -28.71 -3.41 -14.69
C ASN A 454 -28.84 -4.90 -14.33
N ARG A 455 -30.06 -5.46 -14.42
CA ARG A 455 -30.27 -6.90 -14.20
C ARG A 455 -29.43 -7.71 -15.18
N LEU A 456 -28.76 -8.75 -14.68
CA LEU A 456 -28.10 -9.71 -15.57
C LEU A 456 -29.14 -10.35 -16.50
N ALA A 457 -28.74 -10.55 -17.75
CA ALA A 457 -29.61 -11.09 -18.80
C ALA A 457 -30.24 -12.43 -18.40
N ASN A 458 -31.38 -12.75 -19.03
CA ASN A 458 -31.99 -14.06 -18.87
C ASN A 458 -31.02 -15.15 -19.33
N ASN A 459 -31.00 -16.26 -18.61
CA ASN A 459 -30.13 -17.41 -18.87
C ASN A 459 -28.61 -17.14 -18.71
N THR A 460 -28.22 -16.14 -17.91
CA THR A 460 -26.83 -15.95 -17.49
C THR A 460 -26.46 -16.99 -16.42
N GLU A 461 -25.32 -17.67 -16.60
CA GLU A 461 -24.81 -18.65 -15.65
C GLU A 461 -24.26 -17.96 -14.40
N VAL A 462 -24.76 -18.35 -13.22
CA VAL A 462 -24.29 -17.90 -11.91
C VAL A 462 -23.94 -19.10 -11.03
N GLU A 463 -23.16 -18.87 -9.98
CA GLU A 463 -22.69 -19.93 -9.09
C GLU A 463 -23.19 -19.75 -7.67
N PHE A 464 -23.69 -20.83 -7.07
CA PHE A 464 -23.96 -20.94 -5.64
C PHE A 464 -23.03 -21.96 -5.00
N ASN A 465 -22.45 -21.64 -3.86
CA ASN A 465 -21.67 -22.55 -3.03
C ASN A 465 -22.41 -22.80 -1.72
N ILE A 466 -22.62 -24.07 -1.36
CA ILE A 466 -23.11 -24.47 -0.04
C ILE A 466 -22.35 -25.72 0.41
N ASN A 467 -21.78 -25.68 1.63
CA ASN A 467 -20.91 -26.74 2.17
C ASN A 467 -19.72 -27.13 1.27
N GLY A 468 -19.16 -26.18 0.51
CA GLY A 468 -18.04 -26.43 -0.42
C GLY A 468 -18.45 -27.12 -1.72
N VAL A 469 -19.75 -27.30 -1.97
CA VAL A 469 -20.28 -27.82 -3.23
C VAL A 469 -20.79 -26.67 -4.08
N PHE A 470 -20.28 -26.57 -5.30
CA PHE A 470 -20.62 -25.54 -6.26
C PHE A 470 -21.76 -25.97 -7.18
N TYR A 471 -22.74 -25.09 -7.36
CA TYR A 471 -23.93 -25.31 -8.17
C TYR A 471 -24.06 -24.19 -9.20
N LYS A 472 -24.01 -24.56 -10.47
CA LYS A 472 -24.33 -23.66 -11.59
C LYS A 472 -25.85 -23.52 -11.73
N ARG A 473 -26.34 -22.28 -11.78
CA ARG A 473 -27.75 -21.93 -11.99
C ARG A 473 -27.84 -20.80 -13.00
N TYR A 474 -29.05 -20.53 -13.48
CA TYR A 474 -29.29 -19.55 -14.52
C TYR A 474 -30.31 -18.52 -14.04
N THR A 475 -30.05 -17.26 -14.34
CA THR A 475 -30.96 -16.15 -14.08
C THR A 475 -32.22 -16.24 -14.95
N ASN A 476 -33.33 -15.73 -14.44
CA ASN A 476 -34.55 -15.47 -15.22
C ASN A 476 -34.55 -14.03 -15.80
N GLU A 477 -35.66 -13.61 -16.41
CA GLU A 477 -35.85 -12.27 -16.97
C GLU A 477 -35.70 -11.12 -15.96
N ASN A 478 -35.79 -11.41 -14.66
CA ASN A 478 -35.60 -10.42 -13.59
C ASN A 478 -34.17 -10.42 -13.01
N GLY A 479 -33.23 -11.18 -13.60
CA GLY A 479 -31.88 -11.35 -13.08
C GLY A 479 -31.81 -12.21 -11.81
N THR A 480 -32.85 -12.99 -11.51
CA THR A 480 -32.92 -13.84 -10.31
C THR A 480 -32.60 -15.30 -10.64
N ALA A 481 -31.74 -15.95 -9.87
CA ALA A 481 -31.48 -17.37 -9.96
C ALA A 481 -31.94 -18.11 -8.70
N ARG A 482 -32.39 -19.36 -8.87
CA ARG A 482 -32.95 -20.22 -7.82
C ARG A 482 -32.03 -21.41 -7.53
N LEU A 483 -31.80 -21.70 -6.25
CA LEU A 483 -31.20 -22.96 -5.80
C LEU A 483 -32.21 -23.81 -5.02
N ASN A 484 -32.36 -25.07 -5.44
CA ASN A 484 -33.19 -26.03 -4.71
C ASN A 484 -32.49 -26.50 -3.43
N ILE A 485 -33.18 -26.44 -2.29
CA ILE A 485 -32.69 -26.78 -0.96
C ILE A 485 -33.30 -28.10 -0.51
N ASN A 486 -32.47 -29.14 -0.50
CA ASN A 486 -32.80 -30.48 -0.05
C ASN A 486 -31.71 -30.98 0.92
N LEU A 487 -31.49 -30.22 1.99
CA LEU A 487 -30.49 -30.48 3.02
C LEU A 487 -31.16 -31.11 4.25
N ASN A 488 -30.38 -31.86 5.04
CA ASN A 488 -30.82 -32.32 6.35
C ASN A 488 -30.99 -31.13 7.32
N PRO A 489 -31.62 -31.34 8.49
CA PRO A 489 -31.70 -30.29 9.49
C PRO A 489 -30.32 -29.77 9.91
N GLY A 490 -30.21 -28.45 10.05
CA GLY A 490 -28.97 -27.75 10.33
C GLY A 490 -29.00 -26.30 9.86
N GLU A 491 -27.93 -25.58 10.16
CA GLU A 491 -27.67 -24.24 9.66
C GLU A 491 -26.55 -24.30 8.61
N TYR A 492 -26.76 -23.63 7.48
CA TYR A 492 -25.84 -23.67 6.35
C TYR A 492 -25.58 -22.26 5.83
N ILE A 493 -24.34 -21.96 5.51
CA ILE A 493 -23.97 -20.74 4.78
C ILE A 493 -24.05 -21.04 3.29
N ILE A 494 -24.85 -20.27 2.58
CA ILE A 494 -24.88 -20.25 1.12
C ILE A 494 -24.19 -18.99 0.62
N THR A 495 -23.31 -19.13 -0.37
CA THR A 495 -22.63 -18.01 -1.01
C THR A 495 -23.02 -17.98 -2.49
N ALA A 496 -23.59 -16.87 -2.94
CA ALA A 496 -23.89 -16.59 -4.34
C ALA A 496 -22.78 -15.74 -4.95
N LYS A 497 -22.34 -16.07 -6.17
CA LYS A 497 -21.26 -15.36 -6.87
C LYS A 497 -21.75 -14.75 -8.18
N ASN A 498 -21.49 -13.46 -8.36
CA ASN A 498 -21.71 -12.77 -9.63
C ASN A 498 -20.62 -13.20 -10.64
N PRO A 499 -20.98 -13.64 -11.86
CA PRO A 499 -20.00 -14.02 -12.87
C PRO A 499 -19.22 -12.81 -13.41
N ASP A 500 -19.86 -11.63 -13.50
CA ASP A 500 -19.31 -10.46 -14.18
C ASP A 500 -18.44 -9.64 -13.22
N SER A 501 -18.97 -9.29 -12.05
CA SER A 501 -18.27 -8.49 -11.05
C SER A 501 -17.40 -9.30 -10.09
N ILE A 502 -17.44 -10.65 -10.18
CA ILE A 502 -16.84 -11.63 -9.26
C ILE A 502 -17.25 -11.54 -7.79
N GLU A 503 -18.17 -10.64 -7.44
CA GLU A 503 -18.62 -10.42 -6.07
C GLU A 503 -19.28 -11.66 -5.47
N GLN A 504 -19.08 -11.87 -4.17
CA GLN A 504 -19.70 -12.94 -3.41
C GLN A 504 -20.57 -12.37 -2.30
N TYR A 505 -21.79 -12.90 -2.19
CA TYR A 505 -22.74 -12.51 -1.15
C TYR A 505 -23.26 -13.75 -0.43
N SER A 506 -23.28 -13.71 0.90
CA SER A 506 -23.63 -14.87 1.71
C SER A 506 -24.92 -14.68 2.50
N ASN A 507 -25.71 -15.74 2.59
CA ASN A 507 -26.91 -15.83 3.39
C ASN A 507 -26.90 -17.12 4.24
N ILE A 508 -27.79 -17.17 5.23
CA ILE A 508 -28.00 -18.32 6.11
C ILE A 508 -29.24 -19.09 5.66
N ILE A 509 -29.11 -20.41 5.54
CA ILE A 509 -30.19 -21.37 5.31
C ILE A 509 -30.37 -22.20 6.58
N THR A 510 -31.51 -22.08 7.23
CA THR A 510 -31.87 -22.86 8.41
C THR A 510 -32.90 -23.93 8.02
N VAL A 511 -32.50 -25.20 8.13
CA VAL A 511 -33.41 -26.34 7.96
C VAL A 511 -33.74 -26.90 9.35
N LEU A 512 -34.99 -26.78 9.75
CA LEU A 512 -35.50 -27.28 11.02
C LEU A 512 -35.95 -28.76 10.89
N PRO A 513 -35.74 -29.59 11.93
CA PRO A 513 -36.17 -30.98 11.91
C PRO A 513 -37.69 -31.12 11.93
N SER A 514 -38.21 -32.13 11.23
CA SER A 514 -39.63 -32.52 11.29
C SER A 514 -39.93 -33.57 12.38
N ILE A 515 -38.90 -34.14 13.00
CA ILE A 515 -38.99 -35.00 14.19
C ILE A 515 -38.44 -34.17 15.35
N VAL A 516 -39.30 -33.84 16.32
CA VAL A 516 -38.96 -32.99 17.46
C VAL A 516 -39.39 -33.67 18.77
N GLU A 517 -38.94 -33.12 19.89
CA GLU A 517 -39.24 -33.64 21.24
C GLU A 517 -38.82 -35.11 21.46
N ASN A 518 -37.86 -35.59 20.68
CA ASN A 518 -37.30 -36.93 20.79
C ASN A 518 -36.16 -36.92 21.83
N ASN A 519 -36.36 -37.62 22.94
CA ASN A 519 -35.42 -37.63 24.06
C ASN A 519 -34.95 -39.05 24.37
N ASP A 520 -33.76 -39.17 24.95
CA ASP A 520 -33.25 -40.43 25.48
C ASP A 520 -34.18 -40.95 26.60
N LEU A 521 -34.27 -42.27 26.74
CA LEU A 521 -35.12 -42.92 27.73
C LEU A 521 -34.32 -43.88 28.60
N THR A 522 -34.33 -43.66 29.91
CA THR A 522 -33.85 -44.63 30.90
C THR A 522 -35.05 -45.17 31.67
N LYS A 523 -35.19 -46.49 31.76
CA LYS A 523 -36.31 -47.15 32.46
C LYS A 523 -35.88 -48.46 33.08
N TYR A 524 -36.54 -48.89 34.15
CA TYR A 524 -36.43 -50.26 34.64
C TYR A 524 -37.13 -51.25 33.71
N TYR A 525 -36.63 -52.50 33.68
CA TYR A 525 -37.24 -53.59 32.93
C TYR A 525 -38.73 -53.71 33.28
N ARG A 526 -39.59 -53.75 32.25
CA ARG A 526 -41.07 -53.77 32.36
C ARG A 526 -41.77 -52.58 33.05
N ASN A 527 -41.07 -51.47 33.33
CA ASN A 527 -41.73 -50.21 33.70
C ASN A 527 -42.59 -49.64 32.52
N ASP A 528 -43.67 -48.91 32.81
CA ASP A 528 -44.64 -48.36 31.85
C ASP A 528 -44.12 -47.21 30.95
N SER A 529 -42.90 -46.72 31.17
CA SER A 529 -42.32 -45.60 30.40
C SER A 529 -42.17 -45.96 28.92
N GLN A 530 -42.54 -45.03 28.05
CA GLN A 530 -42.54 -45.18 26.60
C GLN A 530 -41.54 -44.22 25.95
N TYR A 531 -40.97 -44.63 24.82
CA TYR A 531 -40.28 -43.68 23.95
C TYR A 531 -41.32 -42.88 23.16
N SER A 532 -41.14 -41.56 23.06
CA SER A 532 -42.04 -40.69 22.30
C SER A 532 -41.30 -39.68 21.45
N VAL A 533 -41.88 -39.36 20.29
CA VAL A 533 -41.45 -38.27 19.42
C VAL A 533 -42.68 -37.48 18.96
N ARG A 534 -42.48 -36.22 18.58
CA ARG A 534 -43.53 -35.38 17.97
C ARG A 534 -43.15 -35.06 16.53
N ILE A 535 -44.13 -35.15 15.63
CA ILE A 535 -43.93 -34.98 14.20
C ILE A 535 -44.55 -33.66 13.75
N LEU A 536 -43.77 -32.86 13.01
CA LEU A 536 -44.21 -31.62 12.37
C LEU A 536 -44.44 -31.82 10.88
N GLY A 537 -45.46 -31.14 10.35
CA GLY A 537 -45.75 -31.04 8.93
C GLY A 537 -44.85 -30.02 8.24
N GLU A 538 -45.02 -29.88 6.92
CA GLU A 538 -44.25 -28.92 6.13
C GLU A 538 -44.49 -27.45 6.53
N ASP A 539 -45.61 -27.16 7.17
CA ASP A 539 -45.99 -25.84 7.69
C ASP A 539 -45.38 -25.54 9.06
N GLY A 540 -44.68 -26.49 9.68
CA GLY A 540 -44.09 -26.37 11.02
C GLY A 540 -45.06 -26.66 12.15
N ASN A 541 -46.32 -26.95 11.86
CA ASN A 541 -47.30 -27.36 12.87
C ASN A 541 -47.25 -28.87 13.09
N PRO A 542 -47.68 -29.36 14.25
CA PRO A 542 -47.82 -30.79 14.49
C PRO A 542 -48.77 -31.43 13.46
N VAL A 543 -48.40 -32.60 12.94
CA VAL A 543 -49.30 -33.35 12.06
C VAL A 543 -50.48 -33.93 12.86
N GLY A 544 -51.61 -34.14 12.19
CA GLY A 544 -52.79 -34.79 12.78
C GLY A 544 -52.60 -36.30 13.03
N ALA A 545 -53.67 -36.97 13.44
CA ALA A 545 -53.63 -38.40 13.74
C ALA A 545 -53.39 -39.28 12.50
N ASN A 546 -52.91 -40.51 12.74
CA ASN A 546 -52.72 -41.57 11.74
C ASN A 546 -51.60 -41.34 10.71
N VAL A 547 -50.64 -40.46 10.99
CA VAL A 547 -49.41 -40.32 10.19
C VAL A 547 -48.39 -41.37 10.60
N SER A 548 -47.88 -42.14 9.64
CA SER A 548 -46.96 -43.25 9.89
C SER A 548 -45.54 -42.80 10.21
N VAL A 549 -44.96 -43.33 11.27
CA VAL A 549 -43.55 -43.20 11.65
C VAL A 549 -42.96 -44.59 11.86
N LYS A 550 -41.76 -44.82 11.35
CA LYS A 550 -41.06 -46.09 11.46
C LYS A 550 -39.97 -45.99 12.52
N PHE A 551 -40.04 -46.84 13.54
CA PHE A 551 -38.96 -47.00 14.52
C PHE A 551 -38.11 -48.22 14.18
N ASN A 552 -36.79 -48.10 14.36
CA ASN A 552 -35.86 -49.21 14.34
C ASN A 552 -35.18 -49.30 15.71
N ILE A 553 -35.27 -50.45 16.38
CA ILE A 553 -34.54 -50.72 17.61
C ILE A 553 -34.08 -52.19 17.60
N ASN A 554 -32.81 -52.42 17.92
CA ASN A 554 -32.20 -53.75 17.91
C ASN A 554 -32.37 -54.51 16.58
N GLY A 555 -32.33 -53.80 15.45
CA GLY A 555 -32.51 -54.37 14.11
C GLY A 555 -33.95 -54.73 13.73
N VAL A 556 -34.93 -54.46 14.61
CA VAL A 556 -36.36 -54.73 14.37
C VAL A 556 -37.10 -53.44 14.05
N PHE A 557 -37.88 -53.45 12.98
CA PHE A 557 -38.66 -52.31 12.52
C PHE A 557 -40.11 -52.37 13.02
N TYR A 558 -40.59 -51.24 13.55
CA TYR A 558 -41.95 -51.05 14.03
C TYR A 558 -42.58 -49.84 13.36
N THR A 559 -43.77 -50.00 12.78
CA THR A 559 -44.57 -48.85 12.33
C THR A 559 -45.53 -48.43 13.43
N ARG A 560 -45.57 -47.13 13.72
CA ARG A 560 -46.46 -46.49 14.69
C ARG A 560 -47.09 -45.26 14.06
N TYR A 561 -48.15 -44.76 14.67
CA TYR A 561 -48.96 -43.69 14.10
C TYR A 561 -49.14 -42.55 15.09
N THR A 562 -49.21 -41.32 14.58
CA THR A 562 -49.43 -40.12 15.38
C THR A 562 -50.83 -40.07 15.97
N ASN A 563 -50.96 -39.41 17.12
CA ASN A 563 -52.23 -38.91 17.64
C ASN A 563 -52.55 -37.50 17.08
N GLU A 564 -53.68 -36.91 17.49
CA GLU A 564 -54.14 -35.58 17.03
C GLU A 564 -53.16 -34.42 17.34
N SER A 565 -52.22 -34.61 18.28
CA SER A 565 -51.23 -33.60 18.64
C SER A 565 -49.85 -33.86 18.00
N GLY A 566 -49.75 -34.84 17.10
CA GLY A 566 -48.54 -35.21 16.38
C GLY A 566 -47.59 -36.14 17.14
N TYR A 567 -47.98 -36.66 18.31
CA TYR A 567 -47.12 -37.57 19.08
C TYR A 567 -47.23 -39.01 18.60
N VAL A 568 -46.09 -39.68 18.49
CA VAL A 568 -45.97 -41.12 18.31
C VAL A 568 -45.29 -41.71 19.53
N LYS A 569 -45.85 -42.79 20.09
CA LYS A 569 -45.29 -43.50 21.24
C LYS A 569 -44.98 -44.97 20.94
N MET A 570 -43.95 -45.51 21.59
CA MET A 570 -43.56 -46.91 21.50
C MET A 570 -43.21 -47.49 22.89
N ASN A 571 -43.87 -48.59 23.24
CA ASN A 571 -43.51 -49.40 24.41
C ASN A 571 -42.14 -50.05 24.23
N ILE A 572 -41.34 -50.08 25.30
CA ILE A 572 -40.01 -50.70 25.32
C ILE A 572 -40.01 -51.89 26.29
N ASN A 573 -39.99 -53.09 25.72
CA ASN A 573 -40.00 -54.39 26.40
C ASN A 573 -38.75 -55.22 26.07
N LEU A 574 -37.59 -54.58 26.01
CA LEU A 574 -36.29 -55.24 25.79
C LEU A 574 -35.67 -55.65 27.13
N GLU A 575 -34.79 -56.66 27.11
CA GLU A 575 -34.01 -57.06 28.29
C GLU A 575 -33.13 -55.91 28.81
N PRO A 576 -32.61 -55.98 30.05
CA PRO A 576 -31.66 -55.00 30.55
C PRO A 576 -30.45 -54.83 29.62
N GLY A 577 -30.11 -53.58 29.30
CA GLY A 577 -29.07 -53.26 28.33
C GLY A 577 -29.19 -51.83 27.78
N GLU A 578 -28.24 -51.48 26.91
CA GLU A 578 -28.24 -50.20 26.19
C GLU A 578 -28.54 -50.42 24.70
N TYR A 579 -29.50 -49.66 24.18
CA TYR A 579 -29.98 -49.76 22.80
C TYR A 579 -30.02 -48.39 22.15
N ILE A 580 -29.98 -48.36 20.81
CA ILE A 580 -30.26 -47.17 20.01
C ILE A 580 -31.61 -47.37 19.32
N ILE A 581 -32.55 -46.46 19.57
CA ILE A 581 -33.78 -46.36 18.79
C ILE A 581 -33.61 -45.28 17.73
N THR A 582 -34.09 -45.53 16.52
CA THR A 582 -34.11 -44.54 15.42
C THR A 582 -35.53 -44.37 14.92
N ALA A 583 -36.06 -43.16 14.97
CA ALA A 583 -37.32 -42.75 14.36
C ALA A 583 -37.07 -42.26 12.93
N GLU A 584 -37.86 -42.74 11.97
CA GLU A 584 -37.81 -42.35 10.58
C GLU A 584 -39.17 -41.78 10.14
N TYR A 585 -39.14 -40.55 9.62
CA TYR A 585 -40.31 -39.86 9.07
C TYR A 585 -39.91 -39.01 7.85
N ASN A 586 -40.59 -39.22 6.71
CA ASN A 586 -40.35 -38.52 5.44
C ASN A 586 -38.86 -38.52 4.99
N GLY A 587 -38.14 -39.60 5.29
CA GLY A 587 -36.71 -39.75 5.02
C GLY A 587 -35.77 -39.05 6.00
N LEU A 588 -36.28 -38.31 7.00
CA LEU A 588 -35.48 -37.84 8.13
C LEU A 588 -35.36 -38.96 9.16
N MET A 589 -34.17 -39.12 9.73
CA MET A 589 -33.92 -40.04 10.83
C MET A 589 -33.46 -39.27 12.06
N ALA A 590 -34.01 -39.62 13.23
CA ALA A 590 -33.59 -39.12 14.53
C ALA A 590 -33.34 -40.29 15.48
N SER A 591 -32.17 -40.34 16.13
CA SER A 591 -31.78 -41.43 17.01
C SER A 591 -31.67 -40.98 18.46
N ASN A 592 -32.06 -41.86 19.38
CA ASN A 592 -31.96 -41.66 20.82
C ASN A 592 -31.44 -42.94 21.50
N LYS A 593 -30.85 -42.77 22.69
CA LYS A 593 -30.41 -43.88 23.54
C LYS A 593 -31.56 -44.37 24.40
N ILE A 594 -31.71 -45.69 24.47
CA ILE A 594 -32.66 -46.40 25.34
C ILE A 594 -31.85 -47.25 26.31
N LYS A 595 -31.92 -46.94 27.60
CA LYS A 595 -31.28 -47.71 28.67
C LYS A 595 -32.33 -48.44 29.48
N VAL A 596 -32.28 -49.76 29.45
CA VAL A 596 -33.14 -50.62 30.26
C VAL A 596 -32.33 -51.12 31.46
N LEU A 597 -32.70 -50.69 32.66
CA LEU A 597 -32.07 -51.09 33.91
C LEU A 597 -32.62 -52.44 34.37
N SER A 598 -31.76 -53.26 34.97
CA SER A 598 -32.18 -54.49 35.63
C SER A 598 -33.04 -54.17 36.85
N VAL A 599 -34.01 -55.04 37.14
CA VAL A 599 -34.76 -55.05 38.39
C VAL A 599 -34.20 -56.05 39.39
N ILE A 600 -33.05 -56.66 39.06
CA ILE A 600 -32.34 -57.63 39.88
C ILE A 600 -30.88 -57.20 39.94
N GLU A 601 -30.35 -57.02 41.15
CA GLU A 601 -28.95 -56.74 41.42
C GLU A 601 -28.36 -57.88 42.25
N THR A 602 -27.24 -58.43 41.79
CA THR A 602 -26.54 -59.55 42.42
C THR A 602 -25.04 -59.37 42.27
N ASP A 603 -24.27 -59.83 43.26
CA ASP A 603 -22.82 -59.89 43.20
C ASP A 603 -22.33 -61.34 43.17
N ASP A 604 -21.21 -61.60 42.49
CA ASP A 604 -20.57 -62.91 42.49
C ASP A 604 -20.19 -63.34 43.92
N LEU A 605 -20.63 -64.53 44.34
CA LEU A 605 -20.26 -65.10 45.63
C LEU A 605 -19.08 -66.07 45.49
N THR A 606 -17.97 -65.75 46.17
CA THR A 606 -16.90 -66.72 46.46
C THR A 606 -16.94 -67.08 47.94
N MET A 607 -17.09 -68.37 48.24
CA MET A 607 -17.20 -68.85 49.63
C MET A 607 -16.40 -70.13 49.88
N ARG A 608 -16.12 -70.42 51.16
CA ARG A 608 -15.57 -71.69 51.65
C ARG A 608 -16.70 -72.59 52.17
N TYR A 609 -16.47 -73.90 52.12
CA TYR A 609 -17.44 -74.87 52.61
C TYR A 609 -17.82 -74.60 54.08
N ARG A 610 -19.09 -74.26 54.31
CA ARG A 610 -19.71 -73.94 55.61
C ARG A 610 -19.19 -72.68 56.32
N ASP A 611 -18.82 -71.64 55.58
CA ASP A 611 -18.41 -70.36 56.20
C ASP A 611 -19.56 -69.39 56.54
N GLY A 612 -20.79 -69.69 56.08
CA GLY A 612 -21.98 -68.90 56.37
C GLY A 612 -22.23 -67.73 55.41
N SER A 613 -21.43 -67.59 54.35
CA SER A 613 -21.67 -66.60 53.30
C SER A 613 -22.96 -66.90 52.52
N MET A 614 -23.69 -65.86 52.11
CA MET A 614 -24.97 -65.98 51.41
C MET A 614 -24.89 -65.29 50.04
N PHE A 615 -25.53 -65.87 49.03
CA PHE A 615 -25.72 -65.21 47.73
C PHE A 615 -26.98 -64.36 47.82
N ASN A 616 -26.82 -63.05 47.62
CA ASN A 616 -27.89 -62.07 47.76
C ASN A 616 -28.36 -61.63 46.39
N ALA A 617 -29.68 -61.63 46.19
CA ALA A 617 -30.32 -60.97 45.07
C ALA A 617 -31.22 -59.86 45.60
N THR A 618 -30.89 -58.61 45.27
CA THR A 618 -31.73 -57.45 45.54
C THR A 618 -32.70 -57.27 44.39
N ILE A 619 -34.00 -57.28 44.69
CA ILE A 619 -35.07 -57.07 43.71
C ILE A 619 -35.59 -55.65 43.87
N LEU A 620 -35.70 -54.96 42.74
CA LEU A 620 -36.19 -53.59 42.66
C LEU A 620 -37.59 -53.57 42.00
N ASP A 621 -38.40 -52.58 42.38
CA ASP A 621 -39.66 -52.29 41.72
C ASP A 621 -39.43 -51.58 40.37
N GLY A 622 -40.52 -51.27 39.65
CA GLY A 622 -40.43 -50.57 38.37
C GLY A 622 -39.86 -49.13 38.47
N GLN A 623 -39.65 -48.62 39.69
CA GLN A 623 -39.15 -47.28 39.99
C GLN A 623 -37.73 -47.32 40.58
N GLY A 624 -37.16 -48.51 40.79
CA GLY A 624 -35.82 -48.69 41.34
C GLY A 624 -35.75 -48.74 42.86
N ASN A 625 -36.89 -48.83 43.55
CA ASN A 625 -36.91 -48.99 45.00
C ASN A 625 -36.88 -50.47 45.38
N PRO A 626 -36.38 -50.82 46.57
CA PRO A 626 -36.49 -52.17 47.13
C PRO A 626 -37.90 -52.76 47.01
N TYR A 627 -38.00 -53.98 46.46
CA TYR A 627 -39.28 -54.66 46.27
C TYR A 627 -39.42 -55.85 47.23
N SER A 628 -40.10 -55.63 48.35
CA SER A 628 -40.32 -56.64 49.38
C SER A 628 -41.37 -57.69 48.98
N ASP A 629 -41.35 -58.83 49.67
CA ASP A 629 -42.34 -59.91 49.54
C ASP A 629 -42.42 -60.54 48.13
N GLN A 630 -41.34 -60.43 47.35
CA GLN A 630 -41.25 -60.99 46.01
C GLN A 630 -40.62 -62.38 46.05
N ASN A 631 -41.20 -63.33 45.32
CA ASN A 631 -40.63 -64.65 45.13
C ASN A 631 -39.45 -64.59 44.15
N VAL A 632 -38.28 -65.02 44.62
CA VAL A 632 -37.04 -65.12 43.87
C VAL A 632 -36.64 -66.58 43.76
N THR A 633 -36.46 -67.05 42.53
CA THR A 633 -35.99 -68.41 42.25
C THR A 633 -34.50 -68.38 41.94
N PHE A 634 -33.69 -69.00 42.79
CA PHE A 634 -32.28 -69.26 42.54
C PHE A 634 -32.12 -70.62 41.87
N ASN A 635 -31.28 -70.71 40.82
CA ASN A 635 -30.97 -71.96 40.15
C ASN A 635 -29.49 -72.30 40.36
N ILE A 636 -29.21 -73.41 41.04
CA ILE A 636 -27.87 -73.97 41.19
C ILE A 636 -27.82 -75.30 40.44
N ASN A 637 -27.09 -75.33 39.31
CA ASN A 637 -26.87 -76.55 38.52
C ASN A 637 -28.17 -77.32 38.14
N GLY A 638 -29.28 -76.62 37.92
CA GLY A 638 -30.58 -77.21 37.57
C GLY A 638 -31.50 -77.49 38.77
N ILE A 639 -31.06 -77.20 40.00
CA ILE A 639 -31.88 -77.28 41.21
C ILE A 639 -32.37 -75.87 41.56
N PHE A 640 -33.69 -75.74 41.77
CA PHE A 640 -34.35 -74.47 42.03
C PHE A 640 -34.64 -74.28 43.52
N TYR A 641 -34.32 -73.10 44.04
CA TYR A 641 -34.59 -72.68 45.41
C TYR A 641 -35.43 -71.41 45.40
N GLU A 642 -36.58 -71.45 46.06
CA GLU A 642 -37.45 -70.29 46.19
C GLU A 642 -37.18 -69.58 47.52
N LYS A 643 -36.99 -68.25 47.44
CA LYS A 643 -36.84 -67.35 48.58
C LYS A 643 -37.75 -66.16 48.38
N THR A 644 -38.13 -65.53 49.47
CA THR A 644 -38.90 -64.29 49.45
C THR A 644 -37.99 -63.14 49.87
N THR A 645 -38.10 -62.00 49.19
CA THR A 645 -37.33 -60.80 49.55
C THR A 645 -37.78 -60.21 50.88
N ASP A 646 -36.83 -59.69 51.65
CA ASP A 646 -37.09 -58.99 52.90
C ASP A 646 -37.58 -57.53 52.67
N GLU A 647 -37.72 -56.75 53.75
CA GLU A 647 -38.12 -55.34 53.70
C GLU A 647 -37.17 -54.44 52.90
N ASN A 648 -35.91 -54.87 52.71
CA ASN A 648 -34.90 -54.20 51.91
C ASN A 648 -34.84 -54.76 50.48
N GLY A 649 -35.81 -55.59 50.08
CA GLY A 649 -35.89 -56.18 48.74
C GLY A 649 -34.86 -57.28 48.51
N VAL A 650 -34.20 -57.82 49.55
CA VAL A 650 -33.11 -58.79 49.40
C VAL A 650 -33.61 -60.21 49.66
N ALA A 651 -33.36 -61.12 48.72
CA ALA A 651 -33.53 -62.55 48.90
C ALA A 651 -32.18 -63.22 49.17
N HIS A 652 -32.10 -64.01 50.24
CA HIS A 652 -30.88 -64.67 50.70
C HIS A 652 -30.88 -66.17 50.41
N LEU A 653 -29.83 -66.65 49.74
CA LEU A 653 -29.56 -68.08 49.54
C LEU A 653 -28.30 -68.50 50.31
N ASN A 654 -28.46 -69.49 51.20
CA ASN A 654 -27.42 -69.97 52.12
C ASN A 654 -26.77 -71.28 51.67
#